data_AF-A0A2A4JB85-F1
#
_entry.id   AF-A0A2A4JB85-F1
#
_cell.length_a   1.000
_cell.length_b   1.000
_cell.length_c   1.000
_cell.angle_alpha   90.00
_cell.angle_beta   90.00
_cell.angle_gamma   90.00
#
_symmetry.space_group_name_H-M   'P 1'
#
loop_
_entity.id
_entity.type
_entity.pdbx_description
1 polymer ?
#
loop_
_entity_poly.entity_id
_entity_poly.type
_entity_poly.pdbx_seq_one_letter_code
_entity_poly.pdbx_strand_id
1 'polypeptide(L)'
;MVDVFYKLLNRTILELIPMKKTATNKYPPWYSRDLIRLLREKYKYHVRFKKYKNPLDQVSFEELRDECNALSSTCYKKYIGNIENGITKNPKLFWSFIKNKRKGSSTYPAQMSLNNKIAVGGREICNMFGEMFASTFSVPDDTYPSLASSPRALTSAALCNLQFDSEEIYRELAGLDETKGAGSDGIPPIFIKRCAKALASPLQTIFNRSLRDGTFPSTWKEALVIPIFKSGEKHLVANYRPISILITFGKVFEKLISKHLMWYLKQHITEHQHGFVKSRSTNTNLLCFTSVVSKSLDRRIPVDAIYTDFSKAFDKVDHYLLILKLAQLGIGGTLVEWFKSYLDNRWSKVVMNGHTSESYAVTSGIPQGSHLGPILFNIFINDITECFKHSHFYLFADDLKIMKPIQSNIDSKMLQEDVDRLVNWCKHNKMLLNISKCHYIQFTRNKKMLENKYYIEGVEVKKLSSVRDLGVQLDEALKFDVHILNTVSKSFKVLGFVLRNSKEFKKSSTKIKLFNTLVRPILEYGSVVWSPHYEVYIKRIESVQKRFLYHLCYGDYLAKQLTSYNERLRHYNMNTLASRRKTLDFVILHKIMNGTIDCSELLGLLPIQIPTRIPRHNTYNLFNIACSKTNLGHYAAVPRLCRQYNMSAKTTDLDICARMSKYKKCLKNIN
;
A
#
# COMPACT_ATOMS: atom_id res chain seq x y z
N MET A 1 -20.53 -30.69 -0.10
CA MET A 1 -21.42 -29.50 -0.09
C MET A 1 -20.97 -28.45 -1.10
N VAL A 2 -19.69 -28.06 -1.12
CA VAL A 2 -19.16 -27.06 -2.07
C VAL A 2 -19.28 -27.52 -3.53
N ASP A 3 -19.01 -28.79 -3.83
CA ASP A 3 -19.17 -29.31 -5.20
C ASP A 3 -20.61 -29.26 -5.69
N VAL A 4 -21.57 -29.57 -4.81
CA VAL A 4 -23.01 -29.47 -5.11
C VAL A 4 -23.39 -28.02 -5.38
N PHE A 5 -22.89 -27.08 -4.57
CA PHE A 5 -23.09 -25.65 -4.78
C PHE A 5 -22.56 -25.19 -6.14
N TYR A 6 -21.32 -25.53 -6.50
CA TYR A 6 -20.75 -25.16 -7.79
C TYR A 6 -21.44 -25.86 -8.97
N LYS A 7 -21.84 -27.13 -8.83
CA LYS A 7 -22.60 -27.85 -9.86
C LYS A 7 -23.91 -27.14 -10.18
N LEU A 8 -24.68 -26.77 -9.16
CA LEU A 8 -25.92 -26.01 -9.33
C LEU A 8 -25.65 -24.62 -9.89
N LEU A 9 -24.68 -23.90 -9.34
CA LEU A 9 -24.34 -22.55 -9.77
C LEU A 9 -23.93 -22.49 -11.24
N ASN A 10 -23.03 -23.37 -11.66
CA ASN A 10 -22.54 -23.43 -13.03
C ASN A 10 -23.65 -23.86 -14.00
N ARG A 11 -24.50 -24.82 -13.60
CA ARG A 11 -25.67 -25.20 -14.39
C ARG A 11 -26.61 -24.01 -14.60
N THR A 12 -26.97 -23.31 -13.54
CA THR A 12 -27.84 -22.12 -13.60
C THR A 12 -27.23 -21.01 -14.44
N ILE A 13 -25.91 -20.80 -14.35
CA ILE A 13 -25.19 -19.83 -15.19
C ILE A 13 -25.30 -20.21 -16.67
N LEU A 14 -25.07 -21.47 -17.02
CA LEU A 14 -25.14 -21.95 -18.40
C LEU A 14 -26.56 -21.89 -18.98
N GLU A 15 -27.57 -22.17 -18.16
CA GLU A 15 -28.98 -22.17 -18.58
C GLU A 15 -29.56 -20.76 -18.71
N LEU A 16 -29.18 -19.82 -17.84
CA LEU A 16 -29.85 -18.51 -17.73
C LEU A 16 -29.01 -17.32 -18.24
N ILE A 17 -27.70 -17.46 -18.42
CA ILE A 17 -26.83 -16.34 -18.83
C ILE A 17 -26.44 -16.48 -20.31
N PRO A 18 -26.92 -15.59 -21.19
CA PRO A 18 -26.59 -15.66 -22.60
C PRO A 18 -25.11 -15.34 -22.86
N MET A 19 -24.42 -16.24 -23.56
CA MET A 19 -23.02 -16.07 -23.92
C MET A 19 -22.88 -15.24 -25.20
N LYS A 20 -21.98 -14.25 -25.19
CA LYS A 20 -21.67 -13.41 -26.36
C LYS A 20 -20.20 -13.53 -26.74
N LYS A 21 -19.91 -13.88 -28.00
CA LYS A 21 -18.54 -13.82 -28.54
C LYS A 21 -18.08 -12.36 -28.62
N THR A 22 -17.00 -12.03 -27.92
CA THR A 22 -16.37 -10.71 -28.01
C THR A 22 -15.31 -10.71 -29.11
N ALA A 23 -15.47 -9.88 -30.12
CA ALA A 23 -14.42 -9.63 -31.11
C ALA A 23 -13.45 -8.55 -30.59
N THR A 24 -12.15 -8.77 -30.77
CA THR A 24 -11.14 -7.75 -30.47
C THR A 24 -11.25 -6.60 -31.47
N ASN A 25 -11.57 -5.40 -30.99
CA ASN A 25 -11.64 -4.22 -31.86
C ASN A 25 -10.23 -3.82 -32.33
N LYS A 26 -10.00 -3.88 -33.64
CA LYS A 26 -8.72 -3.48 -34.26
C LYS A 26 -8.53 -1.96 -34.31
N TYR A 27 -9.61 -1.20 -34.17
CA TYR A 27 -9.60 0.26 -34.27
C TYR A 27 -9.36 0.93 -32.90
N PRO A 28 -8.81 2.16 -32.87
CA PRO A 28 -8.73 2.94 -31.63
C PRO A 28 -10.08 3.06 -30.93
N PRO A 29 -10.09 3.16 -29.58
CA PRO A 29 -11.32 3.12 -28.78
C PRO A 29 -12.27 4.31 -29.03
N TRP A 30 -11.79 5.36 -29.70
CA TRP A 30 -12.58 6.55 -30.04
C TRP A 30 -13.20 6.50 -31.44
N TYR A 31 -12.95 5.45 -32.23
CA TYR A 31 -13.57 5.32 -33.55
C TYR A 31 -15.05 4.96 -33.40
N SER A 32 -15.93 5.77 -33.99
CA SER A 32 -17.35 5.41 -34.11
C SER A 32 -17.56 4.33 -35.16
N ARG A 33 -18.73 3.68 -35.15
CA ARG A 33 -19.10 2.71 -36.19
C ARG A 33 -19.13 3.37 -37.58
N ASP A 34 -19.62 4.60 -37.66
CA ASP A 34 -19.69 5.37 -38.90
C ASP A 34 -18.30 5.71 -39.43
N LEU A 35 -17.36 6.10 -38.57
CA LEU A 35 -15.97 6.35 -38.97
C LEU A 35 -15.31 5.07 -39.49
N ILE A 36 -15.58 3.91 -38.86
CA ILE A 36 -15.07 2.62 -39.33
C ILE A 36 -15.66 2.29 -40.71
N ARG A 37 -16.95 2.56 -40.95
CA ARG A 37 -17.61 2.38 -42.24
C ARG A 37 -16.95 3.24 -43.32
N LEU A 38 -16.83 4.55 -43.09
CA LEU A 38 -16.20 5.49 -44.03
C LEU A 38 -14.74 5.12 -44.34
N LEU A 39 -13.97 4.67 -43.34
CA LEU A 39 -12.60 4.22 -43.56
C LEU A 39 -12.51 3.00 -44.47
N ARG A 40 -13.47 2.07 -44.38
CA ARG A 40 -13.54 0.89 -45.25
C ARG A 40 -13.94 1.30 -46.68
N GLU A 41 -14.89 2.21 -46.82
CA GLU A 41 -15.32 2.73 -48.13
C GLU A 41 -14.19 3.53 -48.80
N LYS A 42 -13.52 4.41 -48.06
CA LYS A 42 -12.34 5.13 -48.54
C LYS A 42 -11.26 4.16 -49.03
N TYR A 43 -10.98 3.10 -48.27
CA TYR A 43 -10.01 2.08 -48.68
C TYR A 43 -10.44 1.34 -49.96
N LYS A 44 -11.73 1.01 -50.09
CA LYS A 44 -12.29 0.39 -51.30
C LYS A 44 -12.06 1.25 -52.54
N TYR A 45 -12.39 2.54 -52.50
CA TYR A 45 -12.18 3.46 -53.61
C TYR A 45 -10.69 3.69 -53.92
N HIS A 46 -9.84 3.77 -52.89
CA HIS A 46 -8.40 3.85 -53.08
C HIS A 46 -7.82 2.65 -53.85
N VAL A 47 -8.24 1.43 -53.50
CA VAL A 47 -7.81 0.20 -54.18
C VAL A 47 -8.31 0.16 -55.61
N ARG A 48 -9.58 0.52 -55.85
CA ARG A 48 -10.15 0.60 -57.20
C ARG A 48 -9.42 1.60 -58.08
N PHE A 49 -9.18 2.82 -57.58
CA PHE A 49 -8.41 3.84 -58.29
C PHE A 49 -7.00 3.35 -58.61
N LYS A 50 -6.30 2.70 -57.65
CA LYS A 50 -4.97 2.14 -57.91
C LYS A 50 -4.96 1.07 -59.00
N LYS A 51 -6.00 0.25 -59.10
CA LYS A 51 -6.11 -0.85 -60.06
C LYS A 51 -6.55 -0.39 -61.45
N TYR A 52 -7.57 0.46 -61.54
CA TYR A 52 -8.25 0.79 -62.79
C TYR A 52 -7.99 2.23 -63.28
N LYS A 53 -7.36 3.08 -62.47
CA LYS A 53 -7.03 4.48 -62.80
C LYS A 53 -8.23 5.34 -63.22
N ASN A 54 -9.44 4.98 -62.78
CA ASN A 54 -10.66 5.74 -63.06
C ASN A 54 -10.69 7.07 -62.27
N PRO A 55 -10.82 8.23 -62.94
CA PRO A 55 -10.92 9.54 -62.27
C PRO A 55 -12.08 9.67 -61.27
N LEU A 56 -13.23 9.04 -61.51
CA LEU A 56 -14.36 9.09 -60.58
C LEU A 56 -14.05 8.39 -59.25
N ASP A 57 -13.30 7.28 -59.30
CA ASP A 57 -12.85 6.59 -58.08
C ASP A 57 -11.83 7.44 -57.30
N GLN A 58 -11.09 8.34 -57.96
CA GLN A 58 -10.19 9.31 -57.32
C GLN A 58 -10.99 10.39 -56.58
N VAL A 59 -11.99 11.00 -57.23
CA VAL A 59 -12.84 12.02 -56.62
C VAL A 59 -13.55 11.46 -55.37
N SER A 60 -14.18 10.29 -55.49
CA SER A 60 -14.84 9.65 -54.33
C SER A 60 -13.85 9.31 -53.21
N PHE A 61 -12.61 8.95 -53.54
CA PHE A 61 -11.57 8.73 -52.52
C PHE A 61 -11.19 10.03 -51.79
N GLU A 62 -11.06 11.14 -52.52
CA GLU A 62 -10.71 12.46 -51.97
C GLU A 62 -11.83 12.99 -51.06
N GLU A 63 -13.09 12.93 -51.50
CA GLU A 63 -14.26 13.30 -50.68
C GLU A 63 -14.35 12.48 -49.40
N LEU A 64 -14.24 11.15 -49.50
CA LEU A 64 -14.26 10.25 -48.34
C LEU A 64 -13.05 10.45 -47.43
N ARG A 65 -11.91 10.90 -47.95
CA ARG A 65 -10.73 11.25 -47.15
C ARG A 65 -11.02 12.46 -46.28
N ASP A 66 -11.63 13.49 -46.84
CA ASP A 66 -11.95 14.71 -46.11
C ASP A 66 -13.05 14.48 -45.08
N GLU A 67 -14.09 13.72 -45.43
CA GLU A 67 -15.13 13.31 -44.49
C GLU A 67 -14.55 12.46 -43.34
N CYS A 68 -13.68 11.50 -43.65
CA CYS A 68 -12.95 10.73 -42.63
C CYS A 68 -12.14 11.63 -41.70
N ASN A 69 -11.43 12.62 -42.24
CA ASN A 69 -10.60 13.54 -41.45
C ASN A 69 -11.46 14.40 -40.51
N ALA A 70 -12.56 14.95 -41.02
CA ALA A 70 -13.51 15.75 -40.24
C ALA A 70 -14.15 14.91 -39.12
N LEU A 71 -14.69 13.73 -39.45
CA LEU A 71 -15.35 12.86 -38.47
C LEU A 71 -14.36 12.30 -37.45
N SER A 72 -13.14 11.97 -37.87
CA SER A 72 -12.05 11.55 -36.97
C SER A 72 -11.73 12.61 -35.93
N SER A 73 -11.58 13.88 -36.35
CA SER A 73 -11.36 15.02 -35.46
C SER A 73 -12.50 15.19 -34.46
N THR A 74 -13.76 15.10 -34.92
CA THR A 74 -14.96 15.20 -34.08
C THR A 74 -15.03 14.06 -33.05
N CYS A 75 -14.82 12.81 -33.49
CA CYS A 75 -14.81 11.64 -32.62
C CYS A 75 -13.72 11.74 -31.55
N TYR A 76 -12.52 12.18 -31.93
CA TYR A 76 -11.42 12.35 -31.00
C TYR A 76 -11.67 13.46 -29.98
N LYS A 77 -12.20 14.63 -30.40
CA LYS A 77 -12.61 15.71 -29.48
C LYS A 77 -13.66 15.24 -28.48
N LYS A 78 -14.67 14.49 -28.94
CA LYS A 78 -15.71 13.89 -28.07
C LYS A 78 -15.11 12.90 -27.08
N TYR A 79 -14.19 12.06 -27.53
CA TYR A 79 -13.47 11.13 -26.66
C TYR A 79 -12.69 11.85 -25.56
N ILE A 80 -11.90 12.88 -25.91
CA ILE A 80 -11.16 13.69 -24.93
C ILE A 80 -12.11 14.33 -23.92
N GLY A 81 -13.21 14.94 -24.39
CA GLY A 81 -14.23 15.52 -23.50
C GLY A 81 -14.83 14.50 -22.54
N ASN A 82 -15.13 13.28 -23.00
CA ASN A 82 -15.66 12.21 -22.16
C ASN A 82 -14.65 11.75 -21.11
N ILE A 83 -13.37 11.59 -21.50
CA ILE A 83 -12.30 11.24 -20.56
C ILE A 83 -12.14 12.34 -19.51
N GLU A 84 -12.04 13.60 -19.93
CA GLU A 84 -11.88 14.75 -19.05
C GLU A 84 -13.02 14.89 -18.03
N ASN A 85 -14.26 14.71 -18.49
CA ASN A 85 -15.45 14.74 -17.63
C ASN A 85 -15.54 13.52 -16.69
N GLY A 86 -15.02 12.38 -17.13
CA GLY A 86 -15.07 11.13 -16.38
C GLY A 86 -13.98 10.98 -15.32
N ILE A 87 -12.79 11.59 -15.49
CA ILE A 87 -11.64 11.42 -14.58
C ILE A 87 -11.97 11.77 -13.12
N THR A 88 -12.81 12.78 -12.89
CA THR A 88 -13.19 13.21 -11.55
C THR A 88 -13.99 12.15 -10.79
N LYS A 89 -14.80 11.36 -11.52
CA LYS A 89 -15.62 10.25 -11.00
C LYS A 89 -14.86 8.91 -11.00
N ASN A 90 -14.11 8.64 -12.06
CA ASN A 90 -13.35 7.40 -12.25
C ASN A 90 -11.90 7.69 -12.69
N PRO A 91 -10.95 7.74 -11.75
CA PRO A 91 -9.53 7.96 -12.05
C PRO A 91 -8.91 6.93 -13.01
N LYS A 92 -9.47 5.71 -13.14
CA LYS A 92 -8.96 4.67 -14.05
C LYS A 92 -9.02 5.10 -15.51
N LEU A 93 -9.93 6.01 -15.86
CA LEU A 93 -10.04 6.55 -17.23
C LEU A 93 -8.76 7.27 -17.67
N PHE A 94 -8.08 7.97 -16.76
CA PHE A 94 -6.79 8.60 -17.07
C PHE A 94 -5.75 7.55 -17.45
N TRP A 95 -5.61 6.48 -16.67
CA TRP A 95 -4.63 5.43 -16.96
C TRP A 95 -4.96 4.63 -18.23
N SER A 96 -6.24 4.40 -18.51
CA SER A 96 -6.69 3.82 -19.78
C SER A 96 -6.30 4.72 -20.96
N PHE A 97 -6.54 6.03 -20.85
CA PHE A 97 -6.12 7.01 -21.84
C PHE A 97 -4.60 7.01 -22.08
N ILE A 98 -3.78 6.98 -21.02
CA ILE A 98 -2.31 6.85 -21.14
C ILE A 98 -1.92 5.55 -21.83
N LYS A 99 -2.53 4.42 -21.45
CA LYS A 99 -2.24 3.11 -22.06
C LYS A 99 -2.54 3.13 -23.56
N ASN A 100 -3.67 3.73 -23.95
CA ASN A 100 -4.06 3.87 -25.36
C ASN A 100 -3.12 4.78 -26.16
N LYS A 101 -2.52 5.80 -25.53
CA LYS A 101 -1.49 6.65 -26.17
C LYS A 101 -0.15 5.95 -26.36
N ARG A 102 0.18 4.96 -25.53
CA ARG A 102 1.46 4.24 -25.52
C ARG A 102 1.47 2.92 -26.30
N LYS A 103 0.60 2.76 -27.31
CA LYS A 103 0.50 1.52 -28.11
C LYS A 103 1.91 1.03 -28.50
N GLY A 104 2.25 -0.21 -28.10
CA GLY A 104 3.53 -0.88 -28.42
C GLY A 104 4.34 -1.38 -27.21
N SER A 105 4.11 -0.90 -25.99
CA SER A 105 4.81 -1.42 -24.81
C SER A 105 4.01 -2.53 -24.12
N SER A 106 4.45 -3.78 -24.26
CA SER A 106 4.02 -4.85 -23.34
C SER A 106 4.39 -4.49 -21.90
N THR A 107 3.58 -4.92 -20.93
CA THR A 107 3.87 -4.78 -19.50
C THR A 107 5.07 -5.64 -19.09
N TYR A 108 5.29 -6.74 -19.80
CA TYR A 108 6.36 -7.70 -19.59
C TYR A 108 7.31 -7.71 -20.80
N PRO A 109 8.63 -7.86 -20.59
CA PRO A 109 9.56 -8.14 -21.68
C PRO A 109 9.12 -9.34 -22.53
N ALA A 110 9.51 -9.36 -23.81
CA ALA A 110 9.22 -10.50 -24.70
C ALA A 110 10.02 -11.75 -24.30
N GLN A 111 11.15 -11.56 -23.62
CA GLN A 111 12.03 -12.61 -23.15
C GLN A 111 12.26 -12.44 -21.65
N MET A 112 12.14 -13.55 -20.92
CA MET A 112 12.41 -13.62 -19.49
C MET A 112 13.54 -14.60 -19.21
N SER A 113 14.21 -14.42 -18.08
CA SER A 113 15.36 -15.23 -17.68
C SER A 113 15.33 -15.57 -16.20
N LEU A 114 15.77 -16.79 -15.91
CA LEU A 114 15.93 -17.34 -14.58
C LEU A 114 17.24 -18.12 -14.57
N ASN A 115 18.23 -17.63 -13.82
CA ASN A 115 19.61 -18.14 -13.86
C ASN A 115 20.13 -18.14 -15.31
N ASN A 116 20.58 -19.28 -15.83
CA ASN A 116 21.08 -19.43 -17.20
C ASN A 116 19.98 -19.84 -18.21
N LYS A 117 18.71 -19.94 -17.80
CA LYS A 117 17.59 -20.32 -18.67
C LYS A 117 16.88 -19.09 -19.22
N ILE A 118 16.43 -19.17 -20.47
CA ILE A 118 15.70 -18.12 -21.19
C ILE A 118 14.34 -18.67 -21.66
N ALA A 119 13.28 -17.87 -21.53
CA ALA A 119 11.94 -18.19 -22.04
C ALA A 119 11.42 -17.04 -22.93
N VAL A 120 10.84 -17.40 -24.08
CA VAL A 120 10.37 -16.44 -25.10
C VAL A 120 8.88 -16.63 -25.40
N GLY A 121 8.31 -17.81 -25.12
CA GLY A 121 6.88 -18.10 -25.26
C GLY A 121 6.04 -17.69 -24.04
N GLY A 122 4.80 -17.26 -24.25
CA GLY A 122 3.91 -16.84 -23.15
C GLY A 122 3.67 -17.93 -22.09
N ARG A 123 3.51 -19.20 -22.50
CA ARG A 123 3.38 -20.34 -21.57
C ARG A 123 4.71 -20.69 -20.89
N GLU A 124 5.81 -20.69 -21.63
CA GLU A 124 7.16 -20.93 -21.09
C GLU A 124 7.52 -19.90 -20.02
N ILE A 125 7.23 -18.62 -20.30
CA ILE A 125 7.44 -17.53 -19.35
C ILE A 125 6.59 -17.75 -18.09
N CYS A 126 5.31 -18.13 -18.23
CA CYS A 126 4.47 -18.44 -17.06
C CYS A 126 5.03 -19.60 -16.24
N ASN A 127 5.50 -20.67 -16.89
CA ASN A 127 6.15 -21.81 -16.23
C ASN A 127 7.43 -21.39 -15.50
N MET A 128 8.26 -20.55 -16.11
CA MET A 128 9.48 -20.04 -15.48
C MET A 128 9.18 -19.18 -14.24
N PHE A 129 8.11 -18.37 -14.27
CA PHE A 129 7.61 -17.71 -13.07
C PHE A 129 7.14 -18.71 -12.01
N GLY A 130 6.41 -19.76 -12.42
CA GLY A 130 5.97 -20.84 -11.54
C GLY A 130 7.13 -21.54 -10.85
N GLU A 131 8.16 -21.94 -11.59
CA GLU A 131 9.40 -22.58 -11.07
C GLU A 131 10.08 -21.67 -10.04
N MET A 132 10.26 -20.39 -10.37
CA MET A 132 10.89 -19.44 -9.46
C MET A 132 10.07 -19.23 -8.18
N PHE A 133 8.75 -19.03 -8.29
CA PHE A 133 7.89 -18.83 -7.12
C PHE A 133 7.80 -20.10 -6.26
N ALA A 134 7.69 -21.28 -6.88
CA ALA A 134 7.68 -22.55 -6.15
C ALA A 134 8.99 -22.75 -5.35
N SER A 135 10.14 -22.37 -5.92
CA SER A 135 11.45 -22.49 -5.26
C SER A 135 11.61 -21.60 -4.02
N THR A 136 10.70 -20.63 -3.79
CA THR A 136 10.79 -19.76 -2.62
C THR A 136 10.20 -20.39 -1.37
N PHE A 137 9.28 -21.34 -1.51
CA PHE A 137 8.67 -22.03 -0.39
C PHE A 137 9.67 -22.97 0.29
N SER A 138 9.46 -23.20 1.58
CA SER A 138 10.22 -24.13 2.38
C SER A 138 9.62 -25.53 2.24
N VAL A 139 10.46 -26.54 2.36
CA VAL A 139 10.01 -27.93 2.45
C VAL A 139 9.36 -28.12 3.82
N PRO A 140 8.19 -28.78 3.91
CA PRO A 140 7.60 -29.15 5.20
C PRO A 140 8.59 -29.99 6.01
N ASP A 141 8.63 -29.75 7.31
CA ASP A 141 9.47 -30.50 8.24
C ASP A 141 8.59 -31.49 9.00
N ASP A 142 8.78 -32.77 8.72
CA ASP A 142 7.99 -33.86 9.32
C ASP A 142 8.47 -34.24 10.73
N THR A 143 9.51 -33.58 11.26
CA THR A 143 10.09 -33.89 12.58
C THR A 143 9.35 -33.23 13.75
N TYR A 144 8.36 -32.38 13.47
CA TYR A 144 7.64 -31.68 14.53
C TYR A 144 6.79 -32.63 15.39
N PRO A 145 6.76 -32.43 16.72
CA PRO A 145 5.90 -33.21 17.59
C PRO A 145 4.41 -32.91 17.31
N SER A 146 3.52 -33.81 17.73
CA SER A 146 2.09 -33.53 17.67
C SER A 146 1.76 -32.29 18.51
N LEU A 147 0.88 -31.42 18.00
CA LEU A 147 0.37 -30.25 18.73
C LEU A 147 -0.27 -30.64 20.08
N ALA A 148 -0.81 -31.86 20.18
CA ALA A 148 -1.38 -32.43 21.40
C ALA A 148 -0.35 -32.61 22.53
N SER A 149 0.93 -32.67 22.21
CA SER A 149 2.03 -32.89 23.16
C SER A 149 2.62 -31.59 23.73
N SER A 150 2.12 -30.42 23.34
CA SER A 150 2.66 -29.12 23.76
C SER A 150 2.09 -28.66 25.12
N PRO A 151 2.93 -28.49 26.17
CA PRO A 151 2.47 -28.13 27.53
C PRO A 151 1.74 -26.78 27.61
N ARG A 152 1.95 -25.88 26.64
CA ARG A 152 1.35 -24.53 26.58
C ARG A 152 0.06 -24.47 25.77
N ALA A 153 -0.35 -25.52 25.07
CA ALA A 153 -1.56 -25.54 24.24
C ALA A 153 -2.87 -25.76 25.06
N LEU A 154 -2.75 -26.05 26.36
CA LEU A 154 -3.85 -26.44 27.25
C LEU A 154 -4.38 -25.30 28.14
N THR A 155 -4.09 -24.04 27.85
CA THR A 155 -4.84 -22.92 28.46
C THR A 155 -6.27 -22.92 27.89
N SER A 156 -7.28 -22.64 28.72
CA SER A 156 -8.69 -22.65 28.30
C SER A 156 -8.87 -21.80 27.04
N ALA A 157 -9.05 -22.44 25.89
CA ALA A 157 -9.05 -21.75 24.61
C ALA A 157 -10.20 -20.73 24.54
N ALA A 158 -9.86 -19.46 24.33
CA ALA A 158 -10.79 -18.34 24.41
C ALA A 158 -11.54 -18.07 23.10
N LEU A 159 -10.98 -18.47 21.95
CA LEU A 159 -11.64 -18.39 20.64
C LEU A 159 -11.66 -19.75 19.95
N CYS A 160 -12.75 -20.50 20.12
CA CYS A 160 -12.89 -21.85 19.56
C CYS A 160 -13.95 -21.98 18.46
N ASN A 161 -15.05 -21.24 18.60
CA ASN A 161 -16.24 -21.40 17.76
C ASN A 161 -16.61 -20.08 17.11
N LEU A 162 -16.85 -20.12 15.80
CA LEU A 162 -17.39 -19.01 15.03
C LEU A 162 -18.64 -19.49 14.30
N GLN A 163 -19.61 -18.59 14.18
CA GLN A 163 -20.83 -18.83 13.42
C GLN A 163 -21.27 -17.52 12.76
N PHE A 164 -21.67 -17.62 11.50
CA PHE A 164 -22.15 -16.49 10.72
C PHE A 164 -23.64 -16.61 10.44
N ASP A 165 -24.32 -15.47 10.41
CA ASP A 165 -25.70 -15.38 9.94
C ASP A 165 -25.75 -15.02 8.44
N SER A 166 -26.91 -15.24 7.81
CA SER A 166 -27.10 -14.94 6.39
C SER A 166 -27.00 -13.44 6.07
N GLU A 167 -27.32 -12.57 7.02
CA GLU A 167 -27.35 -11.12 6.80
C GLU A 167 -25.94 -10.55 6.78
N GLU A 168 -25.05 -11.03 7.65
CA GLU A 168 -23.63 -10.69 7.64
C GLU A 168 -22.99 -11.08 6.30
N ILE A 169 -23.26 -12.31 5.84
CA ILE A 169 -22.75 -12.78 4.55
C ILE A 169 -23.32 -11.93 3.40
N TYR A 170 -24.63 -11.66 3.41
CA TYR A 170 -25.25 -10.79 2.40
C TYR A 170 -24.56 -9.42 2.32
N ARG A 171 -24.29 -8.77 3.46
CA ARG A 171 -23.59 -7.48 3.50
C ARG A 171 -22.19 -7.56 2.89
N GLU A 172 -21.47 -8.65 3.15
CA GLU A 172 -20.14 -8.86 2.56
C GLU A 172 -20.20 -9.06 1.05
N LEU A 173 -21.17 -9.83 0.55
CA LEU A 173 -21.38 -10.03 -0.89
C LEU A 173 -21.83 -8.74 -1.58
N ALA A 174 -22.74 -7.99 -0.97
CA ALA A 174 -23.22 -6.70 -1.46
C ALA A 174 -22.12 -5.62 -1.49
N GLY A 175 -21.11 -5.75 -0.62
CA GLY A 175 -19.96 -4.85 -0.52
C GLY A 175 -18.82 -5.12 -1.50
N LEU A 176 -18.92 -6.12 -2.38
CA LEU A 176 -17.83 -6.50 -3.30
C LEU A 176 -17.51 -5.39 -4.32
N ASP A 177 -16.21 -5.26 -4.64
CA ASP A 177 -15.72 -4.40 -5.73
C ASP A 177 -15.91 -5.10 -7.07
N GLU A 178 -16.92 -4.67 -7.83
CA GLU A 178 -17.29 -5.20 -9.15
C GLU A 178 -16.18 -5.09 -10.19
N THR A 179 -15.15 -4.27 -9.95
CA THR A 179 -14.08 -4.02 -10.92
C THR A 179 -12.91 -5.01 -10.82
N LYS A 180 -12.97 -5.97 -9.90
CA LYS A 180 -11.96 -7.01 -9.72
C LYS A 180 -12.20 -8.19 -10.67
N GLY A 181 -11.11 -8.91 -10.99
CA GLY A 181 -11.16 -10.12 -11.82
C GLY A 181 -11.71 -11.32 -11.05
N ALA A 182 -12.10 -12.37 -11.79
CA ALA A 182 -12.47 -13.66 -11.24
C ALA A 182 -11.24 -14.43 -10.71
N GLY A 183 -11.49 -15.37 -9.78
CA GLY A 183 -10.49 -16.36 -9.36
C GLY A 183 -10.41 -17.52 -10.37
N SER A 184 -9.82 -18.64 -9.95
CA SER A 184 -9.72 -19.84 -10.81
C SER A 184 -11.08 -20.46 -11.15
N ASP A 185 -12.13 -20.17 -10.37
CA ASP A 185 -13.50 -20.60 -10.65
C ASP A 185 -14.19 -19.83 -11.78
N GLY A 186 -13.57 -18.76 -12.31
CA GLY A 186 -14.11 -17.99 -13.43
C GLY A 186 -15.33 -17.11 -13.08
N ILE A 187 -15.74 -17.04 -11.80
CA ILE A 187 -16.92 -16.29 -11.37
C ILE A 187 -16.50 -14.87 -10.92
N PRO A 188 -16.92 -13.82 -11.65
CA PRO A 188 -16.48 -12.47 -11.32
C PRO A 188 -17.27 -11.87 -10.13
N PRO A 189 -16.66 -10.99 -9.32
CA PRO A 189 -17.34 -10.36 -8.17
C PRO A 189 -18.62 -9.61 -8.50
N ILE A 190 -18.74 -9.07 -9.72
CA ILE A 190 -19.97 -8.40 -10.19
C ILE A 190 -21.17 -9.35 -10.23
N PHE A 191 -20.96 -10.60 -10.63
CA PHE A 191 -22.03 -11.61 -10.65
C PHE A 191 -22.45 -11.92 -9.21
N ILE A 192 -21.47 -12.21 -8.36
CA ILE A 192 -21.70 -12.57 -6.94
C ILE A 192 -22.47 -11.46 -6.23
N LYS A 193 -22.07 -10.20 -6.41
CA LYS A 193 -22.74 -9.04 -5.82
C LYS A 193 -24.19 -8.90 -6.28
N ARG A 194 -24.45 -9.06 -7.58
CA ARG A 194 -25.81 -8.97 -8.13
C ARG A 194 -26.71 -10.11 -7.67
N CYS A 195 -26.12 -11.26 -7.37
CA CYS A 195 -26.81 -12.43 -6.85
C CYS A 195 -26.71 -12.57 -5.32
N ALA A 196 -26.22 -11.54 -4.61
CA ALA A 196 -25.87 -11.61 -3.18
C ALA A 196 -27.00 -12.16 -2.30
N LYS A 197 -28.24 -11.70 -2.52
CA LYS A 197 -29.42 -12.12 -1.76
C LYS A 197 -29.69 -13.63 -1.89
N ALA A 198 -29.55 -14.18 -3.10
CA ALA A 198 -29.78 -15.60 -3.35
C ALA A 198 -28.60 -16.48 -2.88
N LEU A 199 -27.37 -15.95 -2.92
CA LEU A 199 -26.16 -16.68 -2.56
C LEU A 199 -25.91 -16.74 -1.04
N ALA A 200 -26.46 -15.80 -0.27
CA ALA A 200 -26.14 -15.65 1.15
C ALA A 200 -26.46 -16.89 2.00
N SER A 201 -27.68 -17.42 1.91
CA SER A 201 -28.13 -18.57 2.72
C SER A 201 -27.37 -19.88 2.39
N PRO A 202 -27.17 -20.26 1.10
CA PRO A 202 -26.32 -21.40 0.76
C PRO A 202 -24.89 -21.26 1.29
N LEU A 203 -24.29 -20.07 1.18
CA LEU A 203 -22.94 -19.81 1.69
C LEU A 203 -22.88 -19.86 3.21
N GLN A 204 -23.91 -19.39 3.91
CA GLN A 204 -24.01 -19.52 5.37
C GLN A 204 -23.91 -20.98 5.80
N THR A 205 -24.66 -21.85 5.13
CA THR A 205 -24.66 -23.29 5.41
C THR A 205 -23.27 -23.88 5.20
N ILE A 206 -22.61 -23.53 4.08
CA ILE A 206 -21.26 -23.98 3.76
C ILE A 206 -20.23 -23.48 4.78
N PHE A 207 -20.20 -22.18 5.08
CA PHE A 207 -19.22 -21.57 5.98
C PHE A 207 -19.35 -22.12 7.40
N ASN A 208 -20.56 -22.20 7.94
CA ASN A 208 -20.78 -22.71 9.30
C ASN A 208 -20.53 -24.22 9.40
N ARG A 209 -20.78 -24.99 8.33
CA ARG A 209 -20.39 -26.39 8.30
C ARG A 209 -18.87 -26.54 8.25
N SER A 210 -18.20 -25.76 7.39
CA SER A 210 -16.73 -25.73 7.31
C SER A 210 -16.06 -25.42 8.65
N LEU A 211 -16.57 -24.44 9.41
CA LEU A 211 -16.05 -24.10 10.74
C LEU A 211 -16.28 -25.20 11.78
N ARG A 212 -17.46 -25.84 11.77
CA ARG A 212 -17.77 -26.97 12.67
C ARG A 212 -16.94 -28.21 12.38
N ASP A 213 -16.67 -28.47 11.10
CA ASP A 213 -15.87 -29.63 10.68
C ASP A 213 -14.36 -29.34 10.81
N GLY A 214 -13.94 -28.09 11.03
CA GLY A 214 -12.53 -27.71 11.08
C GLY A 214 -11.82 -27.83 9.73
N THR A 215 -12.55 -27.76 8.61
CA THR A 215 -11.99 -27.97 7.27
C THR A 215 -12.30 -26.82 6.33
N PHE A 216 -11.27 -26.23 5.73
CA PHE A 216 -11.41 -25.23 4.67
C PHE A 216 -11.68 -25.91 3.32
N PRO A 217 -12.68 -25.46 2.53
CA PRO A 217 -13.01 -26.11 1.26
C PRO A 217 -11.86 -26.18 0.27
N SER A 218 -11.60 -27.38 -0.25
CA SER A 218 -10.50 -27.68 -1.19
C SER A 218 -10.59 -26.86 -2.48
N THR A 219 -11.77 -26.67 -3.05
CA THR A 219 -12.01 -25.84 -4.24
C THR A 219 -11.45 -24.42 -4.07
N TRP A 220 -11.50 -23.86 -2.86
CA TRP A 220 -11.05 -22.50 -2.57
C TRP A 220 -9.56 -22.39 -2.22
N LYS A 221 -8.82 -23.50 -2.24
CA LYS A 221 -7.37 -23.55 -1.99
C LYS A 221 -6.53 -23.24 -3.23
N GLU A 222 -7.14 -23.17 -4.41
CA GLU A 222 -6.46 -22.78 -5.65
C GLU A 222 -6.39 -21.26 -5.80
N ALA A 223 -5.24 -20.76 -6.30
CA ALA A 223 -5.03 -19.34 -6.60
C ALA A 223 -4.45 -19.11 -8.00
N LEU A 224 -4.85 -18.01 -8.64
CA LEU A 224 -4.18 -17.50 -9.83
C LEU A 224 -3.14 -16.46 -9.42
N VAL A 225 -1.90 -16.60 -9.88
CA VAL A 225 -0.79 -15.72 -9.50
C VAL A 225 -0.44 -14.79 -10.65
N ILE A 226 -0.44 -13.47 -10.38
CA ILE A 226 0.02 -12.45 -11.32
C ILE A 226 1.38 -11.91 -10.86
N PRO A 227 2.44 -12.03 -11.68
CA PRO A 227 3.74 -11.42 -11.39
C PRO A 227 3.67 -9.89 -11.49
N ILE A 228 4.05 -9.20 -10.42
CA ILE A 228 4.17 -7.74 -10.39
C ILE A 228 5.64 -7.34 -10.23
N PHE A 229 6.14 -6.54 -11.18
CA PHE A 229 7.51 -6.06 -11.15
C PHE A 229 7.80 -5.23 -9.89
N LYS A 230 8.86 -5.59 -9.16
CA LYS A 230 9.29 -4.92 -7.92
C LYS A 230 10.34 -3.85 -8.20
N SER A 231 11.51 -4.26 -8.70
CA SER A 231 12.69 -3.39 -8.91
C SER A 231 13.79 -4.13 -9.68
N GLY A 232 14.81 -3.44 -10.16
CA GLY A 232 15.96 -4.06 -10.87
C GLY A 232 15.69 -4.24 -12.36
N GLU A 233 16.28 -5.28 -12.94
CA GLU A 233 16.13 -5.58 -14.37
C GLU A 233 14.81 -6.31 -14.64
N LYS A 234 14.04 -5.83 -15.61
CA LYS A 234 12.70 -6.36 -15.90
C LYS A 234 12.69 -7.75 -16.53
N HIS A 235 13.76 -8.18 -17.17
CA HIS A 235 13.82 -9.49 -17.83
C HIS A 235 14.16 -10.62 -16.84
N LEU A 236 14.55 -10.29 -15.60
CA LEU A 236 14.83 -11.27 -14.56
C LEU A 236 13.54 -11.60 -13.79
N VAL A 237 13.17 -12.87 -13.77
CA VAL A 237 11.94 -13.36 -13.11
C VAL A 237 11.98 -13.10 -11.60
N ALA A 238 13.15 -13.22 -10.96
CA ALA A 238 13.37 -12.98 -9.53
C ALA A 238 13.01 -11.55 -9.06
N ASN A 239 12.91 -10.60 -9.98
CA ASN A 239 12.58 -9.20 -9.70
C ASN A 239 11.07 -8.92 -9.63
N TYR A 240 10.24 -9.96 -9.61
CA TYR A 240 8.78 -9.88 -9.54
C TYR A 240 8.24 -10.48 -8.25
N ARG A 241 7.10 -9.96 -7.79
CA ARG A 241 6.34 -10.49 -6.66
C ARG A 241 5.14 -11.32 -7.14
N PRO A 242 4.85 -12.46 -6.51
CA PRO A 242 3.64 -13.24 -6.81
C PRO A 242 2.42 -12.64 -6.08
N ILE A 243 1.47 -12.06 -6.82
CA ILE A 243 0.20 -11.63 -6.23
C ILE A 243 -0.88 -12.68 -6.50
N SER A 244 -1.44 -13.25 -5.43
CA SER A 244 -2.48 -14.27 -5.50
C SER A 244 -3.87 -13.65 -5.66
N ILE A 245 -4.57 -14.08 -6.69
CA ILE A 245 -6.00 -13.88 -6.90
C ILE A 245 -6.70 -15.16 -6.41
N LEU A 246 -7.27 -15.05 -5.22
CA LEU A 246 -8.06 -16.10 -4.59
C LEU A 246 -9.50 -16.08 -5.10
N ILE A 247 -10.17 -17.23 -5.00
CA ILE A 247 -11.60 -17.36 -5.28
C ILE A 247 -12.42 -16.45 -4.35
N THR A 248 -13.36 -15.70 -4.94
CA THR A 248 -14.12 -14.65 -4.25
C THR A 248 -14.91 -15.18 -3.05
N PHE A 249 -15.54 -16.35 -3.16
CA PHE A 249 -16.27 -16.97 -2.04
C PHE A 249 -15.34 -17.27 -0.86
N GLY A 250 -14.15 -17.83 -1.13
CA GLY A 250 -13.10 -18.03 -0.13
C GLY A 250 -12.65 -16.71 0.50
N LYS A 251 -12.47 -15.64 -0.29
CA LYS A 251 -12.12 -14.31 0.25
C LYS A 251 -13.19 -13.72 1.16
N VAL A 252 -14.47 -13.93 0.85
CA VAL A 252 -15.57 -13.50 1.72
C VAL A 252 -15.51 -14.25 3.05
N PHE A 253 -15.25 -15.56 3.01
CA PHE A 253 -15.07 -16.38 4.22
C PHE A 253 -13.88 -15.91 5.06
N GLU A 254 -12.72 -15.68 4.43
CA GLU A 254 -11.54 -15.10 5.10
C GLU A 254 -11.86 -13.75 5.75
N LYS A 255 -12.61 -12.90 5.04
CA LYS A 255 -12.96 -11.57 5.53
C LYS A 255 -13.85 -11.64 6.78
N LEU A 256 -14.82 -12.55 6.82
CA LEU A 256 -15.66 -12.77 8.00
C LEU A 256 -14.81 -13.19 9.19
N ILE A 257 -13.98 -14.23 9.03
CA ILE A 257 -13.08 -14.72 10.08
C ILE A 257 -12.12 -13.61 10.54
N SER A 258 -11.59 -12.82 9.60
CA SER A 258 -10.64 -11.74 9.89
C SER A 258 -11.20 -10.69 10.85
N LYS A 259 -12.51 -10.39 10.80
CA LYS A 259 -13.13 -9.42 11.70
C LYS A 259 -13.08 -9.91 13.16
N HIS A 260 -13.47 -11.17 13.38
CA HIS A 260 -13.48 -11.79 14.71
C HIS A 260 -12.05 -11.93 15.23
N LEU A 261 -11.14 -12.42 14.37
CA LEU A 261 -9.75 -12.61 14.72
C LEU A 261 -9.06 -11.28 15.08
N MET A 262 -9.26 -10.22 14.30
CA MET A 262 -8.70 -8.89 14.61
C MET A 262 -9.23 -8.31 15.92
N TRP A 263 -10.51 -8.55 16.24
CA TRP A 263 -11.09 -8.09 17.50
C TRP A 263 -10.43 -8.79 18.69
N TYR A 264 -10.31 -10.13 18.61
CA TYR A 264 -9.65 -10.95 19.62
C TYR A 264 -8.18 -10.56 19.82
N LEU A 265 -7.44 -10.43 18.71
CA LEU A 265 -6.01 -10.15 18.72
C LEU A 265 -5.62 -8.74 19.18
N LYS A 266 -6.59 -7.82 19.36
CA LYS A 266 -6.30 -6.42 19.72
C LYS A 266 -5.41 -6.30 20.96
N GLN A 267 -5.59 -7.19 21.94
CA GLN A 267 -4.83 -7.19 23.20
C GLN A 267 -3.61 -8.12 23.18
N HIS A 268 -3.43 -8.91 22.12
CA HIS A 268 -2.34 -9.89 22.02
C HIS A 268 -1.20 -9.42 21.12
N ILE A 269 -1.48 -8.57 20.12
CA ILE A 269 -0.45 -8.04 19.22
C ILE A 269 0.33 -6.92 19.90
N THR A 270 1.65 -6.99 19.82
CA THR A 270 2.56 -5.99 20.40
C THR A 270 2.23 -4.55 20.01
N GLU A 271 2.40 -3.62 20.96
CA GLU A 271 2.21 -2.18 20.71
C GLU A 271 3.24 -1.61 19.72
N HIS A 272 4.36 -2.29 19.52
CA HIS A 272 5.44 -1.88 18.62
C HIS A 272 5.25 -2.35 17.16
N GLN A 273 4.18 -3.10 16.85
CA GLN A 273 3.80 -3.47 15.48
C GLN A 273 2.84 -2.43 14.88
N HIS A 274 3.25 -1.78 13.79
CA HIS A 274 2.47 -0.74 13.11
C HIS A 274 1.98 -1.15 11.72
N GLY A 275 2.52 -2.24 11.16
CA GLY A 275 2.09 -2.81 9.89
C GLY A 275 0.87 -3.69 10.08
N PHE A 276 -0.11 -3.56 9.19
CA PHE A 276 -1.37 -4.30 9.20
C PHE A 276 -2.21 -4.19 10.49
N VAL A 277 -1.85 -3.29 11.40
CA VAL A 277 -2.63 -2.99 12.61
C VAL A 277 -3.56 -1.81 12.31
N LYS A 278 -4.86 -1.99 12.57
CA LYS A 278 -5.86 -0.93 12.42
C LYS A 278 -5.44 0.28 13.27
N SER A 279 -5.68 1.49 12.76
CA SER A 279 -5.36 2.74 13.46
C SER A 279 -3.87 3.03 13.66
N ARG A 280 -2.96 2.23 13.08
CA ARG A 280 -1.52 2.52 12.99
C ARG A 280 -1.10 2.73 11.53
N SER A 281 0.05 3.37 11.32
CA SER A 281 0.56 3.70 9.98
C SER A 281 2.06 3.89 9.99
N THR A 282 2.65 4.09 8.81
CA THR A 282 4.07 4.45 8.67
C THR A 282 4.41 5.71 9.46
N ASN A 283 3.51 6.70 9.49
CA ASN A 283 3.69 7.91 10.29
C ASN A 283 3.76 7.63 11.78
N THR A 284 2.93 6.72 12.32
CA THR A 284 2.95 6.46 13.76
C THR A 284 4.23 5.76 14.18
N ASN A 285 4.73 4.84 13.36
CA ASN A 285 6.02 4.16 13.57
C ASN A 285 7.18 5.16 13.54
N LEU A 286 7.26 5.97 12.47
CA LEU A 286 8.31 6.98 12.33
C LEU A 286 8.25 8.05 13.42
N LEU A 287 7.06 8.46 13.89
CA LEU A 287 6.93 9.42 14.97
C LEU A 287 7.47 8.87 16.30
N CYS A 288 7.18 7.62 16.64
CA CYS A 288 7.74 6.99 17.85
C CYS A 288 9.27 6.94 17.75
N PHE A 289 9.77 6.34 16.66
CA PHE A 289 11.19 6.20 16.39
C PHE A 289 11.95 7.54 16.42
N THR A 290 11.51 8.53 15.62
CA THR A 290 12.21 9.82 15.54
C THR A 290 12.07 10.65 16.82
N SER A 291 11.06 10.39 17.66
CA SER A 291 10.95 11.04 18.97
C SER A 291 12.04 10.57 19.93
N VAL A 292 12.35 9.26 19.95
CA VAL A 292 13.47 8.73 20.76
C VAL A 292 14.81 9.25 20.24
N VAL A 293 15.03 9.20 18.92
CA VAL A 293 16.28 9.68 18.31
C VAL A 293 16.47 11.18 18.57
N SER A 294 15.48 12.01 18.28
CA SER A 294 15.58 13.47 18.47
C SER A 294 15.79 13.86 19.93
N LYS A 295 15.12 13.20 20.88
CA LYS A 295 15.33 13.42 22.32
C LYS A 295 16.73 13.06 22.78
N SER A 296 17.30 11.98 22.26
CA SER A 296 18.67 11.55 22.56
C SER A 296 19.70 12.51 21.99
N LEU A 297 19.51 12.94 20.74
CA LEU A 297 20.38 13.92 20.08
C LEU A 297 20.33 15.30 20.72
N ASP A 298 19.17 15.75 21.24
CA ASP A 298 19.08 17.00 22.00
C ASP A 298 19.91 16.97 23.29
N ARG A 299 20.15 15.76 23.82
CA ARG A 299 21.04 15.49 24.97
C ARG A 299 22.49 15.19 24.56
N ARG A 300 22.82 15.28 23.27
CA ARG A 300 24.14 14.92 22.68
C ARG A 300 24.53 13.44 22.85
N ILE A 301 23.53 12.56 23.04
CA ILE A 301 23.74 11.11 23.13
C ILE A 301 23.50 10.51 21.74
N PRO A 302 24.51 9.86 21.12
CA PRO A 302 24.33 9.12 19.87
C PRO A 302 23.30 7.98 20.01
N VAL A 303 22.69 7.60 18.90
CA VAL A 303 21.80 6.43 18.82
C VAL A 303 22.24 5.55 17.68
N ASP A 304 22.57 4.29 17.97
CA ASP A 304 22.81 3.29 16.93
C ASP A 304 21.48 2.58 16.64
N ALA A 305 21.13 2.50 15.35
CA ALA A 305 19.92 1.85 14.88
C ALA A 305 20.25 0.82 13.78
N ILE A 306 19.89 -0.43 14.03
CA ILE A 306 20.09 -1.57 13.13
C ILE A 306 18.79 -1.82 12.39
N TYR A 307 18.88 -1.82 11.06
CA TYR A 307 17.80 -2.13 10.14
C TYR A 307 18.01 -3.54 9.58
N THR A 308 16.98 -4.36 9.67
CA THR A 308 16.99 -5.75 9.23
C THR A 308 16.10 -5.95 8.00
N ASP A 309 16.38 -6.94 7.17
CA ASP A 309 15.56 -7.34 6.01
C ASP A 309 15.32 -8.84 6.08
N PHE A 310 14.08 -9.30 6.23
CA PHE A 310 13.79 -10.73 6.21
C PHE A 310 13.73 -11.27 4.77
N SER A 311 14.33 -12.44 4.54
CA SER A 311 14.34 -13.07 3.23
C SER A 311 12.98 -13.69 2.90
N LYS A 312 12.19 -13.00 2.07
CA LYS A 312 10.88 -13.47 1.58
C LYS A 312 9.92 -13.85 2.73
N ALA A 313 9.83 -12.99 3.74
CA ALA A 313 9.14 -13.25 5.02
C ALA A 313 7.77 -13.93 4.87
N PHE A 314 6.90 -13.41 4.01
CA PHE A 314 5.56 -13.96 3.76
C PHE A 314 5.56 -15.37 3.18
N ASP A 315 6.54 -15.70 2.34
CA ASP A 315 6.62 -17.00 1.68
C ASP A 315 7.30 -18.05 2.59
N LYS A 316 8.04 -17.59 3.62
CA LYS A 316 8.82 -18.43 4.54
C LYS A 316 8.14 -18.80 5.86
N VAL A 317 6.93 -18.29 6.12
CA VAL A 317 6.17 -18.65 7.32
C VAL A 317 5.95 -20.17 7.37
N ASP A 318 6.52 -20.83 8.38
CA ASP A 318 6.32 -22.25 8.62
C ASP A 318 4.89 -22.49 9.14
N HIS A 319 4.16 -23.40 8.49
CA HIS A 319 2.76 -23.64 8.82
C HIS A 319 2.59 -24.28 10.20
N TYR A 320 3.43 -25.24 10.58
CA TYR A 320 3.34 -25.89 11.89
C TYR A 320 3.57 -24.87 13.01
N LEU A 321 4.63 -24.06 12.90
CA LEU A 321 4.92 -23.02 13.89
C LEU A 321 3.83 -21.95 13.96
N LEU A 322 3.22 -21.58 12.83
CA LEU A 322 2.08 -20.66 12.83
C LEU A 322 0.87 -21.26 13.57
N ILE A 323 0.54 -22.54 13.35
CA ILE A 323 -0.54 -23.22 14.07
C ILE A 323 -0.24 -23.29 15.57
N LEU A 324 1.01 -23.61 15.95
CA LEU A 324 1.43 -23.61 17.35
C LEU A 324 1.24 -22.24 18.01
N LYS A 325 1.63 -21.16 17.34
CA LYS A 325 1.46 -19.78 17.84
C LYS A 325 -0.01 -19.37 17.94
N LEU A 326 -0.86 -19.79 17.00
CA LEU A 326 -2.32 -19.60 17.10
C LEU A 326 -2.88 -20.26 18.37
N ALA A 327 -2.49 -21.51 18.62
CA ALA A 327 -2.90 -22.25 19.82
C ALA A 327 -2.41 -21.57 21.11
N GLN A 328 -1.15 -21.13 21.16
CA GLN A 328 -0.59 -20.41 22.31
C GLN A 328 -1.30 -19.08 22.60
N LEU A 329 -1.89 -18.45 21.58
CA LEU A 329 -2.72 -17.26 21.75
C LEU A 329 -4.17 -17.59 22.15
N GLY A 330 -4.52 -18.84 22.43
CA GLY A 330 -5.85 -19.25 22.88
C GLY A 330 -6.87 -19.50 21.76
N ILE A 331 -6.41 -19.66 20.51
CA ILE A 331 -7.26 -20.08 19.38
C ILE A 331 -7.26 -21.60 19.34
N GLY A 332 -8.41 -22.22 19.62
CA GLY A 332 -8.51 -23.66 19.81
C GLY A 332 -9.71 -24.29 19.12
N GLY A 333 -10.02 -25.53 19.50
CA GLY A 333 -11.17 -26.28 18.96
C GLY A 333 -11.09 -26.51 17.45
N THR A 334 -12.23 -26.49 16.79
CA THR A 334 -12.29 -26.74 15.33
C THR A 334 -11.74 -25.57 14.52
N LEU A 335 -11.62 -24.38 15.12
CA LEU A 335 -11.05 -23.20 14.45
C LEU A 335 -9.55 -23.35 14.17
N VAL A 336 -8.77 -23.94 15.09
CA VAL A 336 -7.34 -24.19 14.83
C VAL A 336 -7.14 -25.25 13.74
N GLU A 337 -7.96 -26.31 13.73
CA GLU A 337 -7.99 -27.30 12.64
C GLU A 337 -8.40 -26.65 11.31
N TRP A 338 -9.34 -25.70 11.35
CA TRP A 338 -9.71 -24.93 10.17
C TRP A 338 -8.54 -24.13 9.60
N PHE A 339 -7.72 -23.48 10.46
CA PHE A 339 -6.52 -22.77 10.00
C PHE A 339 -5.47 -23.73 9.44
N LYS A 340 -5.28 -24.89 10.07
CA LYS A 340 -4.40 -25.95 9.55
C LYS A 340 -4.86 -26.39 8.16
N SER A 341 -6.15 -26.69 8.01
CA SER A 341 -6.75 -27.01 6.70
C SER A 341 -6.69 -25.84 5.72
N TYR A 342 -6.75 -24.59 6.16
CA TYR A 342 -6.70 -23.41 5.28
C TYR A 342 -5.33 -23.22 4.61
N LEU A 343 -4.27 -23.50 5.37
CA LEU A 343 -2.87 -23.36 4.93
C LEU A 343 -2.38 -24.57 4.12
N ASP A 344 -2.88 -25.76 4.46
CA ASP A 344 -2.45 -27.03 3.87
C ASP A 344 -3.05 -27.31 2.47
N ASN A 345 -2.33 -28.09 1.65
CA ASN A 345 -2.76 -28.57 0.33
C ASN A 345 -3.22 -27.46 -0.62
N ARG A 346 -2.45 -26.36 -0.67
CA ARG A 346 -2.71 -25.22 -1.55
C ARG A 346 -1.93 -25.30 -2.85
N TRP A 347 -2.56 -24.83 -3.92
CA TRP A 347 -2.00 -24.87 -5.27
C TRP A 347 -2.13 -23.50 -5.95
N SER A 348 -1.18 -23.18 -6.81
CA SER A 348 -1.17 -21.92 -7.56
C SER A 348 -0.77 -22.14 -9.01
N LYS A 349 -1.26 -21.26 -9.89
CA LYS A 349 -0.90 -21.19 -11.31
C LYS A 349 -0.60 -19.75 -11.70
N VAL A 350 0.48 -19.51 -12.43
CA VAL A 350 0.80 -18.17 -12.94
C VAL A 350 -0.04 -17.87 -14.18
N VAL A 351 -0.67 -16.69 -14.22
CA VAL A 351 -1.48 -16.24 -15.36
C VAL A 351 -0.97 -14.90 -15.87
N MET A 352 -0.64 -14.83 -17.17
CA MET A 352 -0.20 -13.59 -17.83
C MET A 352 -0.62 -13.54 -19.29
N ASN A 353 -1.15 -12.39 -19.72
CA ASN A 353 -1.50 -12.12 -21.12
C ASN A 353 -2.33 -13.23 -21.81
N GLY A 354 -3.18 -13.95 -21.05
CA GLY A 354 -3.99 -15.06 -21.56
C GLY A 354 -3.31 -16.43 -21.56
N HIS A 355 -2.05 -16.51 -21.11
CA HIS A 355 -1.33 -17.77 -20.89
C HIS A 355 -1.36 -18.15 -19.41
N THR A 356 -1.29 -19.46 -19.15
CA THR A 356 -1.33 -20.05 -17.81
C THR A 356 -0.20 -21.07 -17.68
N SER A 357 0.46 -21.11 -16.52
CA SER A 357 1.48 -22.11 -16.20
C SER A 357 0.89 -23.45 -15.80
N GLU A 358 1.76 -24.44 -15.65
CA GLU A 358 1.47 -25.61 -14.82
C GLU A 358 1.21 -25.21 -13.36
N SER A 359 0.49 -26.08 -12.64
CA SER A 359 0.23 -25.90 -11.21
C SER A 359 1.48 -26.20 -10.40
N TYR A 360 1.66 -25.47 -9.30
CA TYR A 360 2.67 -25.77 -8.29
C TYR A 360 2.06 -25.70 -6.88
N ALA A 361 2.61 -26.51 -5.98
CA ALA A 361 2.20 -26.54 -4.58
C ALA A 361 2.76 -25.34 -3.80
N VAL A 362 2.00 -24.86 -2.82
CA VAL A 362 2.41 -23.84 -1.86
C VAL A 362 2.64 -24.53 -0.52
N THR A 363 3.89 -24.87 -0.24
CA THR A 363 4.28 -25.71 0.91
C THR A 363 4.63 -24.93 2.18
N SER A 364 4.78 -23.60 2.07
CA SER A 364 4.97 -22.71 3.20
C SER A 364 4.42 -21.32 2.88
N GLY A 365 4.44 -20.45 3.87
CA GLY A 365 4.03 -19.07 3.71
C GLY A 365 2.53 -18.86 3.80
N ILE A 366 2.13 -17.61 3.58
CA ILE A 366 0.74 -17.16 3.63
C ILE A 366 0.36 -16.48 2.32
N PRO A 367 -0.86 -16.70 1.78
CA PRO A 367 -1.20 -16.21 0.45
C PRO A 367 -1.14 -14.67 0.33
N GLN A 368 -0.26 -14.16 -0.52
CA GLN A 368 -0.14 -12.72 -0.78
C GLN A 368 -1.39 -12.19 -1.50
N GLY A 369 -2.24 -11.43 -0.79
CA GLY A 369 -3.52 -10.93 -1.31
C GLY A 369 -4.76 -11.51 -0.63
N SER A 370 -4.58 -12.41 0.35
CA SER A 370 -5.60 -12.86 1.30
C SER A 370 -5.97 -11.77 2.31
N HIS A 371 -7.14 -11.90 2.93
CA HIS A 371 -7.53 -11.08 4.09
C HIS A 371 -6.87 -11.57 5.38
N LEU A 372 -6.66 -12.88 5.53
CA LEU A 372 -6.05 -13.49 6.71
C LEU A 372 -4.53 -13.36 6.73
N GLY A 373 -3.85 -13.37 5.57
CA GLY A 373 -2.38 -13.37 5.47
C GLY A 373 -1.71 -12.31 6.36
N PRO A 374 -2.04 -11.02 6.22
CA PRO A 374 -1.46 -9.98 7.06
C PRO A 374 -1.65 -10.19 8.58
N ILE A 375 -2.79 -10.77 8.98
CA ILE A 375 -3.10 -11.04 10.39
C ILE A 375 -2.29 -12.23 10.90
N LEU A 376 -2.25 -13.31 10.12
CA LEU A 376 -1.45 -14.50 10.41
C LEU A 376 0.05 -14.16 10.48
N PHE A 377 0.53 -13.24 9.62
CA PHE A 377 1.90 -12.75 9.69
C PHE A 377 2.17 -12.04 11.02
N ASN A 378 1.28 -11.12 11.43
CA ASN A 378 1.43 -10.39 12.68
C ASN A 378 1.40 -11.33 13.89
N ILE A 379 0.60 -12.39 13.86
CA ILE A 379 0.61 -13.45 14.89
C ILE A 379 1.97 -14.17 14.90
N PHE A 380 2.45 -14.57 13.72
CA PHE A 380 3.69 -15.34 13.61
C PHE A 380 4.89 -14.60 14.20
N ILE A 381 5.05 -13.33 13.83
CA ILE A 381 6.18 -12.50 14.26
C ILE A 381 6.02 -11.94 15.67
N ASN A 382 4.87 -12.15 16.34
CA ASN A 382 4.52 -11.40 17.55
C ASN A 382 5.47 -11.64 18.73
N ASP A 383 6.00 -12.85 18.88
CA ASP A 383 6.92 -13.23 19.95
C ASP A 383 8.37 -12.78 19.71
N ILE A 384 8.65 -12.11 18.57
CA ILE A 384 9.95 -11.47 18.32
C ILE A 384 10.30 -10.44 19.40
N THR A 385 9.28 -9.90 20.09
CA THR A 385 9.45 -8.94 21.19
C THR A 385 10.30 -9.49 22.32
N GLU A 386 10.29 -10.81 22.53
CA GLU A 386 11.08 -11.49 23.57
C GLU A 386 12.60 -11.38 23.33
N CYS A 387 13.01 -11.02 22.11
CA CYS A 387 14.42 -10.81 21.76
C CYS A 387 15.00 -9.54 22.38
N PHE A 388 14.18 -8.51 22.64
CA PHE A 388 14.65 -7.16 22.93
C PHE A 388 14.50 -6.81 24.41
N LYS A 389 15.59 -6.95 25.17
CA LYS A 389 15.64 -6.61 26.61
C LYS A 389 16.25 -5.25 26.90
N HIS A 390 17.06 -4.72 25.98
CA HIS A 390 17.88 -3.53 26.23
C HIS A 390 17.65 -2.39 25.25
N SER A 391 17.03 -2.70 24.11
CA SER A 391 16.87 -1.82 22.97
C SER A 391 15.41 -1.53 22.70
N HIS A 392 15.15 -0.34 22.15
CA HIS A 392 13.86 -0.05 21.55
C HIS A 392 13.78 -0.75 20.19
N PHE A 393 12.58 -1.16 19.79
CA PHE A 393 12.36 -1.72 18.46
C PHE A 393 11.02 -1.27 17.91
N TYR A 394 10.92 -1.23 16.59
CA TYR A 394 9.65 -0.98 15.92
C TYR A 394 9.51 -1.85 14.68
N LEU A 395 8.30 -2.37 14.50
CA LEU A 395 7.92 -3.21 13.39
C LEU A 395 6.93 -2.47 12.48
N PHE A 396 7.09 -2.68 11.19
CA PHE A 396 6.05 -2.41 10.21
C PHE A 396 5.97 -3.61 9.27
N ALA A 397 5.06 -4.54 9.58
CA ALA A 397 5.07 -5.87 8.98
C ALA A 397 6.40 -6.58 9.27
N ASP A 398 7.13 -6.98 8.23
CA ASP A 398 8.45 -7.58 8.28
C ASP A 398 9.58 -6.57 8.49
N ASP A 399 9.38 -5.29 8.20
CA ASP A 399 10.42 -4.28 8.42
C ASP A 399 10.66 -4.08 9.94
N LEU A 400 11.77 -4.61 10.45
CA LEU A 400 12.21 -4.46 11.83
C LEU A 400 13.42 -3.53 11.91
N LYS A 401 13.33 -2.56 12.83
CA LYS A 401 14.46 -1.75 13.29
C LYS A 401 14.62 -1.84 14.79
N ILE A 402 15.87 -1.94 15.24
CA ILE A 402 16.28 -2.04 16.64
C ILE A 402 17.20 -0.86 16.91
N MET A 403 17.03 -0.16 18.02
CA MET A 403 17.87 0.99 18.34
C MET A 403 18.16 1.12 19.82
N LYS A 404 19.31 1.72 20.12
CA LYS A 404 19.71 2.04 21.49
C LYS A 404 20.51 3.34 21.54
N PRO A 405 20.20 4.25 22.48
CA PRO A 405 21.10 5.36 22.82
C PRO A 405 22.43 4.80 23.36
N ILE A 406 23.55 5.26 22.82
CA ILE A 406 24.88 4.76 23.14
C ILE A 406 25.65 5.82 23.91
N GLN A 407 25.84 5.60 25.22
CA GLN A 407 26.67 6.46 26.07
C GLN A 407 28.01 5.83 26.38
N SER A 408 28.10 4.50 26.28
CA SER A 408 29.27 3.70 26.64
C SER A 408 29.42 2.48 25.72
N ASN A 409 30.58 1.82 25.80
CA ASN A 409 30.80 0.53 25.13
C ASN A 409 29.91 -0.59 25.68
N ILE A 410 29.34 -0.44 26.88
CA ILE A 410 28.39 -1.40 27.44
C ILE A 410 27.07 -1.34 26.66
N ASP A 411 26.63 -0.13 26.29
CA ASP A 411 25.39 0.04 25.52
C ASP A 411 25.47 -0.63 24.15
N SER A 412 26.62 -0.52 23.46
CA SER A 412 26.80 -1.19 22.17
C SER A 412 26.83 -2.71 22.30
N LYS A 413 27.42 -3.25 23.37
CA LYS A 413 27.34 -4.70 23.68
C LYS A 413 25.91 -5.15 23.95
N MET A 414 25.13 -4.39 24.73
CA MET A 414 23.73 -4.72 25.00
C MET A 414 22.87 -4.70 23.73
N LEU A 415 23.13 -3.79 22.78
CA LEU A 415 22.48 -3.80 21.48
C LEU A 415 22.88 -5.04 20.66
N GLN A 416 24.16 -5.44 20.68
CA GLN A 416 24.63 -6.67 20.04
C GLN A 416 23.96 -7.92 20.66
N GLU A 417 23.83 -7.99 21.99
CA GLU A 417 23.14 -9.10 22.67
C GLU A 417 21.67 -9.25 22.25
N ASP A 418 20.95 -8.14 22.06
CA ASP A 418 19.60 -8.15 21.50
C ASP A 418 19.57 -8.67 20.06
N VAL A 419 20.58 -8.32 19.24
CA VAL A 419 20.73 -8.83 17.86
C VAL A 419 21.04 -10.33 17.87
N ASP A 420 21.88 -10.81 18.77
CA ASP A 420 22.21 -12.23 18.88
C ASP A 420 20.98 -13.06 19.28
N ARG A 421 20.15 -12.52 20.20
CA ARG A 421 18.84 -13.10 20.52
C ARG A 421 17.92 -13.14 19.31
N LEU A 422 17.87 -12.08 18.51
CA LEU A 422 17.11 -12.06 17.26
C LEU A 422 17.61 -13.14 16.28
N VAL A 423 18.91 -13.29 16.09
CA VAL A 423 19.48 -14.33 15.21
C VAL A 423 19.04 -15.72 15.66
N ASN A 424 19.06 -15.98 16.96
CA ASN A 424 18.56 -17.24 17.50
C ASN A 424 17.06 -17.41 17.25
N TRP A 425 16.24 -16.37 17.47
CA TRP A 425 14.81 -16.41 17.15
C TRP A 425 14.56 -16.70 15.67
N CYS A 426 15.32 -16.09 14.75
CA CYS A 426 15.23 -16.31 13.31
C CYS A 426 15.48 -17.78 12.93
N LYS A 427 16.47 -18.42 13.57
CA LYS A 427 16.79 -19.85 13.37
C LYS A 427 15.64 -20.75 13.84
N HIS A 428 15.12 -20.52 15.06
CA HIS A 428 14.01 -21.30 15.60
C HIS A 428 12.71 -21.13 14.80
N ASN A 429 12.46 -19.91 14.29
CA ASN A 429 11.26 -19.60 13.52
C ASN A 429 11.41 -19.81 12.01
N LYS A 430 12.54 -20.36 11.54
CA LYS A 430 12.86 -20.59 10.12
C LYS A 430 12.67 -19.33 9.24
N MET A 431 12.89 -18.16 9.81
CA MET A 431 12.68 -16.86 9.18
C MET A 431 14.00 -16.09 9.12
N LEU A 432 14.82 -16.42 8.13
CA LEU A 432 16.20 -15.93 8.04
C LEU A 432 16.28 -14.47 7.56
N LEU A 433 17.30 -13.76 8.06
CA LEU A 433 17.65 -12.43 7.61
C LEU A 433 18.42 -12.47 6.28
N ASN A 434 18.21 -11.44 5.46
CA ASN A 434 19.07 -11.12 4.34
C ASN A 434 20.20 -10.22 4.84
N ILE A 435 21.28 -10.87 5.30
CA ILE A 435 22.44 -10.18 5.91
C ILE A 435 23.00 -9.08 4.98
N SER A 436 23.05 -9.34 3.67
CA SER A 436 23.58 -8.38 2.67
C SER A 436 22.82 -7.04 2.61
N LYS A 437 21.57 -7.03 3.06
CA LYS A 437 20.71 -5.84 3.13
C LYS A 437 20.55 -5.28 4.53
N CYS A 438 20.97 -6.02 5.55
CA CYS A 438 21.03 -5.49 6.90
C CYS A 438 22.11 -4.42 6.98
N HIS A 439 21.82 -3.35 7.69
CA HIS A 439 22.72 -2.22 7.85
C HIS A 439 22.41 -1.49 9.14
N TYR A 440 23.35 -0.69 9.62
CA TYR A 440 23.10 0.18 10.76
C TYR A 440 23.48 1.62 10.43
N ILE A 441 22.87 2.55 11.16
CA ILE A 441 23.18 3.98 11.10
C ILE A 441 23.40 4.47 12.53
N GLN A 442 24.41 5.31 12.70
CA GLN A 442 24.64 6.04 13.93
C GLN A 442 24.05 7.44 13.79
N PHE A 443 22.94 7.69 14.47
CA PHE A 443 22.42 9.04 14.59
C PHE A 443 23.26 9.81 15.60
N THR A 444 23.92 10.88 15.16
CA THR A 444 24.74 11.74 16.01
C THR A 444 24.91 13.14 15.41
N ARG A 445 25.11 14.12 16.28
CA ARG A 445 25.57 15.47 15.92
C ARG A 445 26.91 15.82 16.56
N ASN A 446 27.55 14.83 17.16
CA ASN A 446 28.86 14.99 17.78
C ASN A 446 29.93 15.03 16.67
N LYS A 447 30.99 15.81 16.90
CA LYS A 447 32.10 15.94 15.93
C LYS A 447 32.85 14.62 15.74
N LYS A 448 32.99 13.83 16.82
CA LYS A 448 33.61 12.51 16.81
C LYS A 448 32.51 11.45 16.86
N MET A 449 32.48 10.58 15.88
CA MET A 449 31.60 9.41 15.84
C MET A 449 32.17 8.29 16.73
N LEU A 450 31.29 7.44 17.26
CA LEU A 450 31.71 6.22 17.92
C LEU A 450 31.98 5.14 16.86
N GLU A 451 33.07 4.41 17.03
CA GLU A 451 33.49 3.33 16.13
C GLU A 451 32.92 1.97 16.60
N ASN A 452 31.62 1.93 16.88
CA ASN A 452 30.94 0.69 17.23
C ASN A 452 30.78 -0.19 15.99
N LYS A 453 30.94 -1.50 16.18
CA LYS A 453 30.70 -2.53 15.16
C LYS A 453 29.66 -3.52 15.67
N TYR A 454 28.85 -3.99 14.75
CA TYR A 454 27.79 -4.97 15.01
C TYR A 454 27.93 -6.14 14.04
N TYR A 455 27.56 -7.33 14.48
CA TYR A 455 27.70 -8.56 13.72
C TYR A 455 26.38 -9.33 13.65
N ILE A 456 26.07 -9.89 12.49
CA ILE A 456 24.94 -10.82 12.30
C ILE A 456 25.52 -12.09 11.70
N GLU A 457 25.39 -13.22 12.41
CA GLU A 457 25.99 -14.51 12.01
C GLU A 457 27.48 -14.42 11.67
N GLY A 458 28.23 -13.61 12.44
CA GLY A 458 29.66 -13.39 12.24
C GLY A 458 30.02 -12.39 11.14
N VAL A 459 29.06 -11.89 10.36
CA VAL A 459 29.28 -10.89 9.32
C VAL A 459 29.11 -9.48 9.88
N GLU A 460 30.09 -8.60 9.68
CA GLU A 460 30.01 -7.18 10.08
C GLU A 460 28.86 -6.48 9.35
N VAL A 461 27.94 -5.89 10.11
CA VAL A 461 26.79 -5.14 9.57
C VAL A 461 27.29 -3.82 8.99
N LYS A 462 26.91 -3.53 7.75
CA LYS A 462 27.38 -2.32 7.06
C LYS A 462 26.86 -1.04 7.74
N LYS A 463 27.76 -0.12 8.10
CA LYS A 463 27.40 1.25 8.50
C LYS A 463 27.00 2.09 7.30
N LEU A 464 25.88 2.81 7.39
CA LEU A 464 25.45 3.80 6.39
C LEU A 464 25.34 5.18 7.01
N SER A 465 25.58 6.21 6.19
CA SER A 465 25.37 7.62 6.56
C SER A 465 23.94 8.10 6.31
N SER A 466 23.14 7.31 5.60
CA SER A 466 21.73 7.60 5.38
C SER A 466 20.94 6.34 5.06
N VAL A 467 19.71 6.26 5.59
CA VAL A 467 18.79 5.14 5.44
C VAL A 467 17.43 5.62 4.93
N ARG A 468 16.75 4.78 4.14
CA ARG A 468 15.35 5.00 3.77
C ARG A 468 14.46 4.16 4.68
N ASP A 469 13.69 4.81 5.54
CA ASP A 469 12.80 4.19 6.51
C ASP A 469 11.33 4.55 6.19
N LEU A 470 10.51 3.55 5.87
CA LEU A 470 9.07 3.68 5.55
C LEU A 470 8.74 4.83 4.56
N GLY A 471 9.65 5.07 3.62
CA GLY A 471 9.52 6.07 2.55
C GLY A 471 10.11 7.45 2.88
N VAL A 472 10.73 7.64 4.04
CA VAL A 472 11.44 8.87 4.44
C VAL A 472 12.95 8.60 4.47
N GLN A 473 13.74 9.52 3.90
CA GLN A 473 15.20 9.44 3.98
C GLN A 473 15.69 10.10 5.28
N LEU A 474 16.46 9.36 6.09
CA LEU A 474 17.05 9.82 7.35
C LEU A 474 18.58 9.83 7.22
N ASP A 475 19.24 10.89 7.65
CA ASP A 475 20.71 10.95 7.74
C ASP A 475 21.20 10.89 9.19
N GLU A 476 22.51 10.74 9.39
CA GLU A 476 23.15 10.64 10.71
C GLU A 476 22.80 11.83 11.62
N ALA A 477 22.61 13.03 11.07
CA ALA A 477 22.29 14.23 11.83
C ALA A 477 20.78 14.43 12.06
N LEU A 478 19.96 13.46 11.63
CA LEU A 478 18.51 13.52 11.55
C LEU A 478 18.01 14.80 10.86
N LYS A 479 18.70 15.22 9.79
CA LYS A 479 18.23 16.26 8.87
C LYS A 479 17.38 15.60 7.78
N PHE A 480 16.46 16.39 7.23
CA PHE A 480 15.54 15.95 6.19
C PHE A 480 15.80 16.63 4.84
N ASP A 481 16.92 17.33 4.72
CA ASP A 481 17.27 18.16 3.58
C ASP A 481 17.30 17.34 2.28
N VAL A 482 18.03 16.21 2.29
CA VAL A 482 18.12 15.28 1.17
C VAL A 482 16.75 14.67 0.85
N HIS A 483 15.95 14.32 1.87
CA HIS A 483 14.59 13.82 1.69
C HIS A 483 13.71 14.84 0.97
N ILE A 484 13.76 16.10 1.39
CA ILE A 484 12.96 17.20 0.83
C ILE A 484 13.36 17.45 -0.63
N LEU A 485 14.66 17.52 -0.93
CA LEU A 485 15.15 17.74 -2.29
C LEU A 485 14.75 16.60 -3.23
N ASN A 486 14.86 15.35 -2.77
CA ASN A 486 14.42 14.18 -3.51
C ASN A 486 12.91 14.18 -3.74
N THR A 487 12.13 14.57 -2.73
CA THR A 487 10.67 14.72 -2.80
C THR A 487 10.27 15.77 -3.84
N VAL A 488 10.93 16.93 -3.85
CA VAL A 488 10.72 18.01 -4.83
C VAL A 488 11.08 17.53 -6.24
N SER A 489 12.24 16.90 -6.43
CA SER A 489 12.68 16.37 -7.72
C SER A 489 11.71 15.34 -8.29
N LYS A 490 11.29 14.36 -7.46
CA LYS A 490 10.28 13.37 -7.83
C LYS A 490 8.95 14.02 -8.20
N SER A 491 8.53 15.04 -7.44
CA SER A 491 7.29 15.76 -7.69
C SER A 491 7.33 16.56 -8.99
N PHE A 492 8.45 17.18 -9.35
CA PHE A 492 8.63 17.82 -10.66
C PHE A 492 8.57 16.82 -11.82
N LYS A 493 9.18 15.62 -11.67
CA LYS A 493 9.09 14.56 -12.69
C LYS A 493 7.64 14.14 -12.94
N VAL A 494 6.88 13.93 -11.86
CA VAL A 494 5.45 13.57 -11.96
C VAL A 494 4.61 14.74 -12.48
N LEU A 495 4.90 15.98 -12.07
CA LEU A 495 4.25 17.17 -12.60
C LEU A 495 4.46 17.28 -14.11
N GLY A 496 5.70 17.12 -14.60
CA GLY A 496 6.00 17.10 -16.03
C GLY A 496 5.24 15.99 -16.78
N PHE A 497 5.14 14.80 -16.17
CA PHE A 497 4.30 13.72 -16.72
C PHE A 497 2.82 14.12 -16.81
N VAL A 498 2.25 14.72 -15.76
CA VAL A 498 0.86 15.20 -15.76
C VAL A 498 0.67 16.23 -16.87
N LEU A 499 1.48 17.29 -16.89
CA LEU A 499 1.34 18.40 -17.85
C LEU A 499 1.44 17.93 -19.31
N ARG A 500 2.39 17.05 -19.63
CA ARG A 500 2.53 16.50 -21.00
C ARG A 500 1.31 15.69 -21.42
N ASN A 501 0.75 14.90 -20.52
CA ASN A 501 -0.36 14.01 -20.85
C ASN A 501 -1.74 14.66 -20.70
N SER A 502 -1.84 15.80 -20.03
CA SER A 502 -3.07 16.59 -19.91
C SER A 502 -3.10 17.83 -20.80
N LYS A 503 -2.25 17.93 -21.82
CA LYS A 503 -2.18 19.10 -22.71
C LYS A 503 -3.52 19.37 -23.42
N GLU A 504 -4.21 18.31 -23.81
CA GLU A 504 -5.50 18.37 -24.54
C GLU A 504 -6.71 18.59 -23.62
N PHE A 505 -6.51 18.57 -22.30
CA PHE A 505 -7.57 18.81 -21.32
C PHE A 505 -7.76 20.33 -21.17
N LYS A 506 -9.02 20.79 -21.25
CA LYS A 506 -9.37 22.21 -21.20
C LYS A 506 -9.72 22.68 -19.78
N LYS A 507 -10.26 21.81 -18.94
CA LYS A 507 -10.76 22.15 -17.60
C LYS A 507 -9.63 22.21 -16.58
N SER A 508 -9.45 23.38 -15.96
CA SER A 508 -8.51 23.56 -14.84
C SER A 508 -8.83 22.63 -13.67
N SER A 509 -10.11 22.37 -13.39
CA SER A 509 -10.53 21.44 -12.33
C SER A 509 -10.02 20.00 -12.53
N THR A 510 -9.99 19.50 -13.77
CA THR A 510 -9.44 18.17 -14.09
C THR A 510 -7.94 18.13 -13.87
N LYS A 511 -7.21 19.17 -14.31
CA LYS A 511 -5.76 19.28 -14.10
C LYS A 511 -5.41 19.39 -12.60
N ILE A 512 -6.18 20.18 -11.85
CA ILE A 512 -6.06 20.29 -10.38
C ILE A 512 -6.30 18.94 -9.72
N LYS A 513 -7.31 18.17 -10.17
CA LYS A 513 -7.57 16.82 -9.65
C LYS A 513 -6.39 15.89 -9.91
N LEU A 514 -5.79 15.91 -11.10
CA LEU A 514 -4.59 15.13 -11.43
C LEU A 514 -3.40 15.54 -10.55
N PHE A 515 -3.14 16.83 -10.39
CA PHE A 515 -2.11 17.34 -9.49
C PHE A 515 -2.31 16.85 -8.05
N ASN A 516 -3.52 17.01 -7.52
CA ASN A 516 -3.90 16.62 -6.17
C ASN A 516 -3.84 15.10 -5.91
N THR A 517 -3.94 14.28 -6.96
CA THR A 517 -3.95 12.81 -6.87
C THR A 517 -2.57 12.20 -7.13
N LEU A 518 -1.74 12.83 -7.98
CA LEU A 518 -0.47 12.25 -8.43
C LEU A 518 0.76 12.99 -7.90
N VAL A 519 0.72 14.33 -7.83
CA VAL A 519 1.89 15.15 -7.42
C VAL A 519 1.84 15.44 -5.93
N ARG A 520 0.73 15.99 -5.45
CA ARG A 520 0.58 16.45 -4.07
C ARG A 520 0.84 15.37 -3.01
N PRO A 521 0.39 14.10 -3.18
CA PRO A 521 0.68 13.07 -2.18
C PRO A 521 2.18 12.83 -1.98
N ILE A 522 3.00 13.04 -3.01
CA ILE A 522 4.46 12.91 -2.91
C ILE A 522 5.03 14.00 -1.98
N LEU A 523 4.51 15.23 -2.09
CA LEU A 523 4.94 16.40 -1.30
C LEU A 523 4.45 16.37 0.15
N GLU A 524 3.46 15.54 0.47
CA GLU A 524 2.79 15.51 1.79
C GLU A 524 3.03 14.21 2.55
N TYR A 525 3.42 13.13 1.88
CA TYR A 525 3.67 11.84 2.53
C TYR A 525 4.74 11.97 3.61
N GLY A 526 4.41 11.55 4.83
CA GLY A 526 5.32 11.61 5.98
C GLY A 526 5.59 13.01 6.54
N SER A 527 4.95 14.08 6.04
CA SER A 527 5.34 15.46 6.40
C SER A 527 5.25 15.78 7.89
N VAL A 528 4.39 15.08 8.62
CA VAL A 528 4.28 15.17 10.09
C VAL A 528 5.58 14.82 10.80
N VAL A 529 6.45 14.01 10.17
CA VAL A 529 7.78 13.65 10.67
C VAL A 529 8.82 14.68 10.25
N TRP A 530 8.86 15.05 8.97
CA TRP A 530 10.01 15.74 8.36
C TRP A 530 9.80 17.22 8.03
N SER A 531 8.63 17.81 8.29
CA SER A 531 8.28 19.16 7.80
C SER A 531 9.39 20.20 8.03
N PRO A 532 9.86 20.91 6.99
CA PRO A 532 10.96 21.84 7.12
C PRO A 532 10.59 23.06 7.95
N HIS A 533 11.59 23.63 8.62
CA HIS A 533 11.50 24.93 9.28
C HIS A 533 12.36 26.00 8.59
N TYR A 534 13.37 25.62 7.79
CA TYR A 534 14.15 26.57 7.01
C TYR A 534 13.40 27.05 5.77
N GLU A 535 13.38 28.36 5.57
CA GLU A 535 12.62 29.02 4.50
C GLU A 535 13.04 28.56 3.09
N VAL A 536 14.33 28.26 2.90
CA VAL A 536 14.83 27.73 1.61
C VAL A 536 14.11 26.44 1.20
N TYR A 537 13.90 25.52 2.14
CA TYR A 537 13.23 24.24 1.86
C TYR A 537 11.72 24.40 1.74
N ILE A 538 11.12 25.30 2.54
CA ILE A 538 9.70 25.65 2.41
C ILE A 538 9.43 26.19 0.99
N LYS A 539 10.25 27.16 0.52
CA LYS A 539 10.16 27.73 -0.84
C LYS A 539 10.40 26.67 -1.92
N ARG A 540 11.35 25.75 -1.73
CA ARG A 540 11.61 24.65 -2.69
C ARG A 540 10.40 23.73 -2.84
N ILE A 541 9.74 23.35 -1.76
CA ILE A 541 8.50 22.55 -1.83
C ILE A 541 7.40 23.36 -2.53
N GLU A 542 7.21 24.61 -2.14
CA GLU A 542 6.19 25.50 -2.70
C GLU A 542 6.38 25.74 -4.21
N SER A 543 7.64 25.72 -4.70
CA SER A 543 7.97 25.94 -6.11
C SER A 543 7.28 24.95 -7.06
N VAL A 544 7.00 23.72 -6.61
CA VAL A 544 6.28 22.71 -7.42
C VAL A 544 4.85 23.17 -7.70
N GLN A 545 4.15 23.65 -6.66
CA GLN A 545 2.79 24.15 -6.81
C GLN A 545 2.76 25.47 -7.58
N LYS A 546 3.72 26.37 -7.34
CA LYS A 546 3.90 27.60 -8.12
C LYS A 546 4.02 27.31 -9.62
N ARG A 547 4.87 26.34 -10.00
CA ARG A 547 5.06 25.93 -11.39
C ARG A 547 3.78 25.36 -12.00
N PHE A 548 3.03 24.57 -11.23
CA PHE A 548 1.75 24.03 -11.66
C PHE A 548 0.71 25.13 -11.91
N LEU A 549 0.52 26.06 -10.96
CA LEU A 549 -0.42 27.17 -11.10
C LEU A 549 -0.05 28.07 -12.28
N TYR A 550 1.24 28.36 -12.47
CA TYR A 550 1.71 29.11 -13.63
C TYR A 550 1.30 28.45 -14.96
N HIS A 551 1.37 27.12 -15.02
CA HIS A 551 0.91 26.37 -16.20
C HIS A 551 -0.62 26.42 -16.38
N LEU A 552 -1.41 26.47 -15.30
CA LEU A 552 -2.86 26.62 -15.40
C LEU A 552 -3.23 27.99 -15.98
N CYS A 553 -2.56 29.06 -15.53
CA CYS A 553 -2.81 30.43 -15.98
C CYS A 553 -2.65 30.59 -17.50
N TYR A 554 -1.72 29.89 -18.15
CA TYR A 554 -1.58 29.98 -19.63
C TYR A 554 -2.85 29.57 -20.39
N GLY A 555 -3.64 28.65 -19.85
CA GLY A 555 -4.89 28.18 -20.44
C GLY A 555 -6.13 28.95 -20.02
N ASP A 556 -5.99 29.99 -19.18
CA ASP A 556 -7.09 30.71 -18.53
C ASP A 556 -6.87 32.21 -18.68
N TYR A 557 -7.65 32.85 -19.56
CA TYR A 557 -7.47 34.25 -19.94
C TYR A 557 -7.53 35.20 -18.73
N LEU A 558 -8.47 34.97 -17.80
CA LEU A 558 -8.61 35.79 -16.58
C LEU A 558 -7.41 35.60 -15.65
N ALA A 559 -6.90 34.37 -15.55
CA ALA A 559 -5.78 34.06 -14.66
C ALA A 559 -4.41 34.52 -15.20
N LYS A 560 -4.30 34.89 -16.49
CA LYS A 560 -3.04 35.42 -17.08
C LYS A 560 -2.64 36.76 -16.49
N GLN A 561 -3.61 37.57 -16.08
CA GLN A 561 -3.38 38.90 -15.52
C GLN A 561 -2.95 38.84 -14.04
N LEU A 562 -3.08 37.68 -13.38
CA LEU A 562 -2.72 37.51 -11.98
C LEU A 562 -1.19 37.47 -11.81
N THR A 563 -0.65 38.48 -11.14
CA THR A 563 0.79 38.64 -10.93
C THR A 563 1.28 37.90 -9.69
N SER A 564 0.49 37.88 -8.61
CA SER A 564 0.91 37.27 -7.34
C SER A 564 0.58 35.79 -7.23
N TYR A 565 1.37 35.07 -6.43
CA TYR A 565 1.09 33.66 -6.11
C TYR A 565 -0.21 33.49 -5.31
N ASN A 566 -0.50 34.42 -4.40
CA ASN A 566 -1.67 34.36 -3.53
C ASN A 566 -2.98 34.58 -4.30
N GLU A 567 -2.99 35.47 -5.29
CA GLU A 567 -4.16 35.64 -6.17
C GLU A 567 -4.45 34.37 -6.96
N ARG A 568 -3.42 33.73 -7.52
CA ARG A 568 -3.60 32.46 -8.25
C ARG A 568 -4.14 31.34 -7.36
N LEU A 569 -3.69 31.28 -6.10
CA LEU A 569 -4.22 30.35 -5.12
C LEU A 569 -5.72 30.59 -4.85
N ARG A 570 -6.13 31.86 -4.65
CA ARG A 570 -7.53 32.23 -4.46
C ARG A 570 -8.39 31.89 -5.68
N HIS A 571 -7.92 32.25 -6.88
CA HIS A 571 -8.61 31.99 -8.15
C HIS A 571 -8.90 30.49 -8.36
N TYR A 572 -7.93 29.63 -8.06
CA TYR A 572 -8.09 28.17 -8.19
C TYR A 572 -8.57 27.45 -6.93
N ASN A 573 -8.90 28.19 -5.86
CA ASN A 573 -9.29 27.64 -4.56
C ASN A 573 -8.30 26.59 -4.02
N MET A 574 -7.01 26.95 -4.00
CA MET A 574 -5.91 26.12 -3.51
C MET A 574 -5.23 26.77 -2.31
N ASN A 575 -4.80 25.96 -1.34
CA ASN A 575 -4.02 26.42 -0.19
C ASN A 575 -2.52 26.27 -0.48
N THR A 576 -1.68 27.04 0.21
CA THR A 576 -0.21 26.84 0.18
C THR A 576 0.16 25.44 0.67
N LEU A 577 1.27 24.87 0.19
CA LEU A 577 1.69 23.55 0.68
C LEU A 577 2.14 23.62 2.15
N ALA A 578 2.66 24.77 2.59
CA ALA A 578 2.99 25.02 4.00
C ALA A 578 1.76 24.92 4.91
N SER A 579 0.68 25.63 4.56
CA SER A 579 -0.63 25.54 5.24
C SER A 579 -1.15 24.10 5.32
N ARG A 580 -0.99 23.35 4.23
CA ARG A 580 -1.46 21.97 4.15
C ARG A 580 -0.66 21.04 5.07
N ARG A 581 0.66 21.20 5.17
CA ARG A 581 1.48 20.45 6.14
C ARG A 581 1.07 20.77 7.58
N LYS A 582 0.86 22.06 7.91
CA LYS A 582 0.32 22.50 9.21
C LYS A 582 -1.06 21.87 9.50
N THR A 583 -1.90 21.73 8.49
CA THR A 583 -3.20 21.04 8.62
C THR A 583 -3.02 19.54 8.91
N LEU A 584 -2.03 18.87 8.28
CA LEU A 584 -1.73 17.47 8.55
C LEU A 584 -1.21 17.25 9.98
N ASP A 585 -0.43 18.19 10.48
CA ASP A 585 0.06 18.22 11.86
C ASP A 585 -1.11 18.26 12.87
N PHE A 586 -2.08 19.14 12.64
CA PHE A 586 -3.28 19.21 13.47
C PHE A 586 -4.15 17.97 13.37
N VAL A 587 -4.30 17.41 12.17
CA VAL A 587 -5.08 16.19 11.99
C VAL A 587 -4.42 15.01 12.70
N ILE A 588 -3.09 14.88 12.71
CA ILE A 588 -2.44 13.78 13.43
C ILE A 588 -2.55 13.97 14.94
N LEU A 589 -2.39 15.19 15.45
CA LEU A 589 -2.54 15.51 16.86
C LEU A 589 -3.96 15.24 17.36
N HIS A 590 -4.97 15.67 16.61
CA HIS A 590 -6.38 15.36 16.86
C HIS A 590 -6.62 13.85 16.94
N LYS A 591 -6.10 13.09 15.97
CA LYS A 591 -6.28 11.63 15.93
C LYS A 591 -5.65 10.91 17.12
N ILE A 592 -4.50 11.38 17.61
CA ILE A 592 -3.83 10.83 18.80
C ILE A 592 -4.69 11.13 20.03
N MET A 593 -5.08 12.39 20.24
CA MET A 593 -5.88 12.83 21.40
C MET A 593 -7.26 12.15 21.50
N ASN A 594 -7.87 11.81 20.36
CA ASN A 594 -9.21 11.21 20.31
C ASN A 594 -9.18 9.68 20.11
N GLY A 595 -8.03 9.02 20.29
CA GLY A 595 -7.92 7.55 20.16
C GLY A 595 -8.22 6.99 18.77
N THR A 596 -8.27 7.84 17.73
CA THR A 596 -8.39 7.37 16.33
C THR A 596 -7.10 6.73 15.86
N ILE A 597 -5.95 7.20 16.36
CA ILE A 597 -4.68 6.49 16.33
C ILE A 597 -4.56 5.73 17.66
N ASP A 598 -4.43 4.41 17.58
CA ASP A 598 -4.31 3.52 18.74
C ASP A 598 -2.82 3.24 19.00
N CYS A 599 -2.17 4.17 19.70
CA CYS A 599 -0.74 4.13 20.00
C CYS A 599 -0.47 4.86 21.32
N SER A 600 -0.36 4.06 22.39
CA SER A 600 -0.07 4.48 23.77
C SER A 600 1.21 5.31 23.86
N GLU A 601 2.28 4.89 23.19
CA GLU A 601 3.58 5.58 23.18
C GLU A 601 3.45 7.01 22.64
N LEU A 602 2.77 7.22 21.51
CA LEU A 602 2.56 8.58 20.97
C LEU A 602 1.71 9.44 21.89
N LEU A 603 0.67 8.87 22.51
CA LEU A 603 -0.16 9.59 23.47
C LEU A 603 0.68 10.01 24.69
N GLY A 604 1.51 9.11 25.22
CA GLY A 604 2.41 9.38 26.33
C GLY A 604 3.52 10.38 26.02
N LEU A 605 3.85 10.59 24.74
CA LEU A 605 4.78 11.63 24.31
C LEU A 605 4.16 13.04 24.30
N LEU A 606 2.83 13.18 24.34
CA LEU A 606 2.16 14.47 24.35
C LEU A 606 2.19 15.08 25.76
N PRO A 607 2.82 16.24 25.97
CA PRO A 607 2.89 16.87 27.29
C PRO A 607 1.60 17.64 27.58
N ILE A 608 0.50 16.93 27.82
CA ILE A 608 -0.80 17.55 28.11
C ILE A 608 -0.68 18.32 29.43
N GLN A 609 -1.01 19.60 29.40
CA GLN A 609 -1.07 20.41 30.60
C GLN A 609 -2.44 20.21 31.25
N ILE A 610 -2.46 20.00 32.57
CA ILE A 610 -3.69 19.93 33.38
C ILE A 610 -3.69 21.18 34.26
N PRO A 611 -4.66 22.11 34.12
CA PRO A 611 -4.67 23.32 34.92
C PRO A 611 -5.13 22.99 36.35
N THR A 612 -4.43 23.51 37.35
CA THR A 612 -4.81 23.37 38.77
C THR A 612 -5.94 24.32 39.18
N ARG A 613 -6.23 25.35 38.38
CA ARG A 613 -7.35 26.30 38.54
C ARG A 613 -7.95 26.63 37.18
N ILE A 614 -9.26 26.80 37.10
CA ILE A 614 -9.96 27.22 35.88
C ILE A 614 -9.66 28.70 35.61
N PRO A 615 -8.91 29.06 34.56
CA PRO A 615 -8.60 30.46 34.26
C PRO A 615 -9.82 31.18 33.69
N ARG A 616 -9.98 32.48 34.00
CA ARG A 616 -11.08 33.32 33.48
C ARG A 616 -10.92 33.73 32.00
N HIS A 617 -9.81 33.36 31.34
CA HIS A 617 -9.51 33.76 29.96
C HIS A 617 -8.98 32.60 29.10
N ASN A 618 -9.20 32.71 27.79
CA ASN A 618 -8.85 31.75 26.72
C ASN A 618 -7.33 31.64 26.43
N THR A 619 -6.48 31.95 27.41
CA THR A 619 -5.01 32.04 27.30
C THR A 619 -4.29 30.74 27.67
N TYR A 620 -5.02 29.64 27.82
CA TYR A 620 -4.45 28.36 28.23
C TYR A 620 -3.73 27.64 27.08
N ASN A 621 -2.49 27.23 27.30
CA ASN A 621 -1.80 26.31 26.41
C ASN A 621 -2.21 24.88 26.76
N LEU A 622 -2.80 24.15 25.82
CA LEU A 622 -3.17 22.74 26.04
C LEU A 622 -1.94 21.86 26.30
N PHE A 623 -0.81 22.17 25.67
CA PHE A 623 0.42 21.40 25.79
C PHE A 623 1.52 22.19 26.50
N ASN A 624 2.22 21.56 27.44
CA ASN A 624 3.41 22.11 28.05
C ASN A 624 4.65 21.85 27.17
N ILE A 625 5.23 22.89 26.58
CA ILE A 625 6.34 22.73 25.64
C ILE A 625 7.66 22.85 26.40
N ALA A 626 8.36 21.73 26.57
CA ALA A 626 9.67 21.71 27.19
C ALA A 626 10.70 22.54 26.38
N CYS A 627 11.61 23.22 27.10
CA CYS A 627 12.73 23.89 26.46
C CYS A 627 13.67 22.86 25.83
N SER A 628 14.08 23.10 24.59
CA SER A 628 15.01 22.23 23.85
C SER A 628 16.41 22.84 23.85
N LYS A 629 17.45 22.01 23.98
CA LYS A 629 18.84 22.49 23.98
C LYS A 629 19.35 22.84 22.58
N THR A 630 18.70 22.29 21.55
CA THR A 630 19.11 22.43 20.16
C THR A 630 17.93 22.79 19.24
N ASN A 631 18.24 23.33 18.06
CA ASN A 631 17.25 23.52 17.00
C ASN A 631 16.59 22.19 16.58
N LEU A 632 17.33 21.07 16.64
CA LEU A 632 16.76 19.76 16.32
C LEU A 632 15.64 19.41 17.31
N GLY A 633 15.87 19.55 18.62
CA GLY A 633 14.84 19.32 19.62
C GLY A 633 13.66 20.27 19.48
N HIS A 634 13.93 21.56 19.22
CA HIS A 634 12.88 22.56 19.07
C HIS A 634 11.96 22.29 17.87
N TYR A 635 12.52 21.84 16.74
CA TYR A 635 11.78 21.56 15.51
C TYR A 635 11.46 20.07 15.30
N ALA A 636 11.77 19.21 16.27
CA ALA A 636 11.36 17.81 16.28
C ALA A 636 9.83 17.70 16.18
N ALA A 637 9.36 16.58 15.64
CA ALA A 637 7.96 16.40 15.27
C ALA A 637 7.00 16.70 16.42
N VAL A 638 7.07 15.98 17.55
CA VAL A 638 6.14 16.14 18.67
C VAL A 638 6.16 17.57 19.27
N PRO A 639 7.32 18.16 19.65
CA PRO A 639 7.37 19.55 20.13
C PRO A 639 6.79 20.56 19.13
N ARG A 640 7.06 20.36 17.83
CA ARG A 640 6.54 21.21 16.75
C ARG A 640 5.01 21.10 16.63
N LEU A 641 4.44 19.90 16.69
CA LEU A 641 2.98 19.68 16.65
C LEU A 641 2.29 20.44 17.79
N CYS A 642 2.74 20.23 19.03
CA CYS A 642 2.19 20.86 20.23
C CYS A 642 2.32 22.38 20.20
N ARG A 643 3.50 22.89 19.79
CA ARG A 643 3.75 24.34 19.66
C ARG A 643 2.84 25.00 18.64
N GLN A 644 2.73 24.43 17.45
CA GLN A 644 1.87 24.97 16.41
C GLN A 644 0.40 24.99 16.83
N TYR A 645 -0.03 23.98 17.60
CA TYR A 645 -1.40 23.92 18.13
C TYR A 645 -1.63 25.06 19.12
N ASN A 646 -0.81 25.16 20.16
CA ASN A 646 -0.94 26.22 21.17
C ASN A 646 -0.93 27.62 20.55
N MET A 647 -0.06 27.87 19.57
CA MET A 647 -0.02 29.17 18.87
C MET A 647 -1.31 29.47 18.11
N SER A 648 -1.90 28.45 17.46
CA SER A 648 -3.10 28.65 16.63
C SER A 648 -4.39 28.68 17.46
N ALA A 649 -4.42 27.96 18.59
CA ALA A 649 -5.55 27.93 19.52
C ALA A 649 -5.76 29.28 20.24
N LYS A 650 -4.72 30.11 20.34
CA LYS A 650 -4.83 31.48 20.90
C LYS A 650 -5.62 32.44 20.01
N THR A 651 -5.59 32.22 18.70
CA THR A 651 -6.19 33.14 17.71
C THR A 651 -7.46 32.56 17.07
N THR A 652 -7.77 31.29 17.31
CA THR A 652 -8.86 30.58 16.67
C THR A 652 -9.43 29.58 17.66
N ASP A 653 -10.76 29.55 17.78
CA ASP A 653 -11.45 28.54 18.61
C ASP A 653 -11.25 27.14 18.02
N LEU A 654 -10.22 26.48 18.52
CA LEU A 654 -9.80 25.15 18.12
C LEU A 654 -10.08 24.18 19.25
N ASP A 655 -11.20 23.49 19.13
CA ASP A 655 -11.55 22.37 19.99
C ASP A 655 -10.95 21.07 19.43
N ILE A 656 -9.87 20.58 20.04
CA ILE A 656 -9.22 19.31 19.67
C ILE A 656 -10.11 18.09 19.93
N CYS A 657 -11.13 18.20 20.77
CA CYS A 657 -12.06 17.12 21.09
C CYS A 657 -13.27 17.11 20.15
N ALA A 658 -13.43 18.14 19.30
CA ALA A 658 -14.51 18.19 18.33
C ALA A 658 -14.45 17.02 17.34
N ARG A 659 -15.61 16.60 16.81
CA ARG A 659 -15.67 15.63 15.70
C ARG A 659 -14.76 16.08 14.55
N MET A 660 -14.01 15.15 13.96
CA MET A 660 -13.02 15.44 12.89
C MET A 660 -13.58 16.30 11.74
N SER A 661 -14.86 16.15 11.39
CA SER A 661 -15.51 16.97 10.37
C SER A 661 -15.67 18.44 10.79
N LYS A 662 -16.05 18.71 12.04
CA LYS A 662 -16.11 20.06 12.63
C LYS A 662 -14.71 20.63 12.78
N TYR A 663 -13.78 19.84 13.33
CA TYR A 663 -12.38 20.25 13.50
C TYR A 663 -11.74 20.70 12.17
N LYS A 664 -11.88 19.90 11.11
CA LYS A 664 -11.37 20.26 9.77
C LYS A 664 -12.01 21.50 9.17
N LYS A 665 -13.24 21.86 9.54
CA LYS A 665 -13.86 23.14 9.11
C LYS A 665 -13.15 24.31 9.80
N CYS A 666 -12.90 24.23 11.11
CA CYS A 666 -12.15 25.26 11.83
C CYS A 666 -10.72 25.43 11.30
N LEU A 667 -10.05 24.34 10.91
CA LEU A 667 -8.71 24.41 10.30
C LEU A 667 -8.64 25.23 9.01
N LYS A 668 -9.76 25.40 8.30
CA LYS A 668 -9.80 26.25 7.09
C LYS A 668 -9.68 27.74 7.43
N ASN A 669 -10.01 28.14 8.66
CA ASN A 669 -9.97 29.54 9.10
C ASN A 669 -8.59 29.93 9.66
N ILE A 670 -7.69 28.97 9.87
CA ILE A 670 -6.30 29.21 10.34
C ILE A 670 -5.36 29.58 9.17
N ASN A 671 -5.79 29.29 7.95
CA ASN A 671 -4.97 29.29 6.74
C ASN A 671 -5.48 30.31 5.74
#